data_AF-A0A839WBB1-F1
#
_entry.id   AF-A0A839WBB1-F1
#
_cell.length_a   1.000
_cell.length_b   1.000
_cell.length_c   1.000
_cell.angle_alpha   90.00
_cell.angle_beta   90.00
_cell.angle_gamma   90.00
#
_symmetry.space_group_name_H-M   'P 1'
#
loop_
_entity.id
_entity.type
_entity.pdbx_description
1 polymer ?
#
loop_
_entity_poly.entity_id
_entity_poly.type
_entity_poly.pdbx_seq_one_letter_code
_entity_poly.pdbx_strand_id
1 'polypeptide(L)'
;MIDTIEGCVQGYWNGNIVGWAWNPRQPGMRLVLEVLVDGTVRAIGAANRTQDDPAASGHGDGGYGFSIPLPLGERQLARVRVANSLFMLPGEARGPARPTAPTVEGYVEHSHGLAVEGWCWDRAAPDRPLRVKAVVDGAVVAWATADEFRGDLLDAGFGNGRHVFRIHLPPELADGRERLVTIEAEGDVALKGSPVRAMAVPHGPRSVLHSMMRALPLESSQRIMVQVGVIDRYIQQVEARYPCSIPWHDYEFWRMCFGGFARGGNHPPIALPAHRIIGGGGLPTLPGPADQPEILAFVDPFAQLLPDALHRALRLFVETGADILYADAEVETPEGVRPWFRPDWNYDLFLSQDYTCGIFLVRSGLLAGKPPALTIPDAKVSAIEDAKPDRIVHVPETLTRLKGVDQCTDGWVAAIQNHLHRRGFPATVQAAAGNGARRRVRWPVPHSRPLVSLIVPTRDRLDLLRTCIDSIRRRTTYPNYEIIVIDNQSRDAETVAYLRRESATGSIRVVPYDSYFNFSDMNNMAAGIARGAVLGFVNNDVELITPGWLEEIVGLLGRPEVGAVGAKLLYRNEMLQHGGIVIGVDGLAENAFQHTHRNDDGYFGRTSVAGNYSAVTAACLFCRTETFHGVGGFDSANLPVAYNDVDLCLRIRESGKLIVWTPHVELYHDESVSRGRDVPPDRQARALREEMHMRARWRHAMLRDPHYSPNLNLDKRPFTGLALPPRHVWGESMLRR
;
A
#
# COMPACT_ATOMS: atom_id res chain seq x y z
N MET A 1 -0.54 -17.01 78.48
CA MET A 1 0.75 -16.87 77.75
C MET A 1 0.55 -16.54 76.26
N ILE A 2 -0.68 -16.51 75.75
CA ILE A 2 -0.99 -16.25 74.33
C ILE A 2 -1.40 -14.78 74.09
N ASP A 3 -1.77 -14.03 75.14
CA ASP A 3 -2.29 -12.65 75.06
C ASP A 3 -1.23 -11.58 74.69
N THR A 4 -0.06 -12.00 74.21
CA THR A 4 1.02 -11.10 73.79
C THR A 4 1.58 -11.44 72.43
N ILE A 5 0.96 -12.34 71.64
CA ILE A 5 1.43 -12.62 70.29
C ILE A 5 1.01 -11.50 69.34
N GLU A 6 1.96 -11.00 68.56
CA GLU A 6 1.76 -9.99 67.54
C GLU A 6 2.04 -10.60 66.15
N GLY A 7 1.30 -10.18 65.13
CA GLY A 7 1.50 -10.67 63.77
C GLY A 7 0.33 -10.40 62.85
N CYS A 8 0.51 -10.66 61.56
CA CYS A 8 -0.57 -10.61 60.58
C CYS A 8 -0.30 -11.51 59.37
N VAL A 9 -1.38 -11.91 58.70
CA VAL A 9 -1.34 -12.50 57.36
C VAL A 9 -1.35 -11.34 56.35
N GLN A 10 -0.31 -11.28 55.53
CA GLN A 10 -0.13 -10.19 54.55
C GLN A 10 -0.75 -10.53 53.19
N GLY A 11 -0.82 -11.81 52.81
CA GLY A 11 -1.51 -12.22 51.59
C GLY A 11 -1.07 -13.56 51.02
N TYR A 12 -1.39 -13.77 49.75
CA TYR A 12 -1.08 -14.98 48.98
C TYR A 12 -0.28 -14.61 47.73
N TRP A 13 0.94 -15.13 47.59
CA TRP A 13 1.85 -14.81 46.49
C TRP A 13 2.60 -16.05 46.01
N ASN A 14 2.64 -16.29 44.71
CA ASN A 14 3.37 -17.39 44.06
C ASN A 14 3.17 -18.77 44.74
N GLY A 15 1.92 -19.11 45.09
CA GLY A 15 1.62 -20.41 45.73
C GLY A 15 1.86 -20.48 47.24
N ASN A 16 2.23 -19.36 47.87
CA ASN A 16 2.57 -19.30 49.29
C ASN A 16 1.71 -18.30 50.04
N ILE A 17 1.37 -18.64 51.27
CA ILE A 17 0.74 -17.71 52.24
C ILE A 17 1.86 -17.04 53.01
N VAL A 18 1.86 -15.70 53.02
CA VAL A 18 2.94 -14.89 53.60
C VAL A 18 2.40 -13.98 54.70
N GLY A 19 3.26 -13.70 55.67
CA GLY A 19 2.98 -12.82 56.79
C GLY A 19 4.10 -12.88 57.83
N TRP A 20 3.81 -12.43 59.04
CA TRP A 20 4.75 -12.49 60.16
C TRP A 20 4.03 -12.76 61.49
N ALA A 21 4.75 -13.36 62.45
CA ALA A 21 4.25 -13.61 63.79
C ALA A 21 5.39 -13.66 64.82
N TRP A 22 5.22 -12.98 65.94
CA TRP A 22 6.23 -12.80 66.97
C TRP A 22 5.64 -12.84 68.38
N ASN A 23 6.44 -13.27 69.35
CA ASN A 23 6.14 -13.15 70.77
C ASN A 23 7.15 -12.20 71.46
N PRO A 24 6.76 -10.96 71.81
CA PRO A 24 7.63 -9.98 72.46
C PRO A 24 8.22 -10.44 73.79
N ARG A 25 7.53 -11.35 74.51
CA ARG A 25 8.02 -11.89 75.79
C ARG A 25 9.06 -13.00 75.61
N GLN A 26 9.16 -13.59 74.43
CA GLN A 26 10.15 -14.62 74.09
C GLN A 26 10.69 -14.37 72.68
N PRO A 27 11.55 -13.35 72.48
CA PRO A 27 12.01 -12.96 71.15
C PRO A 27 12.79 -14.06 70.42
N GLY A 28 13.46 -14.96 71.13
CA GLY A 28 14.15 -16.10 70.52
C GLY A 28 13.22 -17.22 70.03
N MET A 29 11.92 -17.20 70.35
CA MET A 29 10.99 -18.27 69.98
C MET A 29 10.49 -18.09 68.55
N ARG A 30 10.55 -19.16 67.75
CA ARG A 30 9.95 -19.23 66.41
C ARG A 30 8.59 -19.88 66.51
N LEU A 31 7.53 -19.11 66.23
CA LEU A 31 6.16 -19.60 66.32
C LEU A 31 5.89 -20.60 65.20
N VAL A 32 5.32 -21.75 65.56
CA VAL A 32 4.76 -22.70 64.61
C VAL A 32 3.33 -22.29 64.30
N LEU A 33 2.99 -22.30 63.01
CA LEU A 33 1.76 -21.76 62.46
C LEU A 33 1.00 -22.84 61.70
N GLU A 34 -0.30 -22.93 61.96
CA GLU A 34 -1.24 -23.77 61.24
C GLU A 34 -2.01 -22.91 60.25
N VAL A 35 -2.02 -23.30 58.98
CA VAL A 35 -2.82 -22.67 57.95
C VAL A 35 -4.14 -23.42 57.82
N LEU A 36 -5.24 -22.72 58.06
CA LEU A 36 -6.60 -23.24 57.96
C LEU A 36 -7.24 -22.78 56.66
N VAL A 37 -7.80 -23.74 55.93
CA VAL A 37 -8.66 -23.50 54.77
C VAL A 37 -9.99 -24.18 55.06
N ASP A 38 -11.08 -23.43 54.97
CA ASP A 38 -12.44 -23.90 55.29
C ASP A 38 -12.53 -24.56 56.69
N GLY A 39 -11.80 -24.00 57.65
CA GLY A 39 -11.79 -24.47 59.05
C GLY A 39 -10.91 -25.70 59.33
N THR A 40 -10.25 -26.27 58.32
CA THR A 40 -9.36 -27.44 58.49
C THR A 40 -7.89 -27.04 58.30
N VAL A 41 -6.99 -27.55 59.14
CA VAL A 41 -5.54 -27.34 58.96
C VAL A 41 -5.08 -28.06 57.69
N ARG A 42 -4.48 -27.31 56.75
CA ARG A 42 -4.00 -27.82 55.46
C ARG A 42 -2.48 -27.74 55.29
N ALA A 43 -1.82 -26.85 56.03
CA ALA A 43 -0.37 -26.73 56.05
C ALA A 43 0.10 -26.26 57.43
N ILE A 44 1.36 -26.56 57.73
CA ILE A 44 2.05 -26.09 58.95
C ILE A 44 3.38 -25.48 58.51
N GLY A 45 3.77 -24.37 59.13
CA GLY A 45 5.06 -23.72 58.91
C GLY A 45 5.56 -22.99 60.15
N ALA A 46 6.68 -22.31 60.05
CA ALA A 46 7.24 -21.52 61.15
C ALA A 46 7.50 -20.07 60.72
N ALA A 47 7.32 -19.14 61.66
CA ALA A 47 7.74 -17.75 61.53
C ALA A 47 9.25 -17.63 61.81
N ASN A 48 10.08 -17.97 60.82
CA ASN A 48 11.55 -18.05 60.93
C ASN A 48 12.32 -17.40 59.78
N ARG A 49 11.64 -16.63 58.92
CA ARG A 49 12.26 -15.90 57.81
C ARG A 49 12.54 -14.46 58.18
N THR A 50 13.62 -13.90 57.66
CA THR A 50 13.94 -12.48 57.77
C THR A 50 12.93 -11.66 56.97
N GLN A 51 12.41 -10.56 57.53
CA GLN A 51 11.50 -9.65 56.85
C GLN A 51 12.17 -8.29 56.63
N ASP A 52 12.18 -7.80 55.39
CA ASP A 52 12.90 -6.58 54.97
C ASP A 52 12.06 -5.29 55.08
N ASP A 53 10.90 -5.32 55.74
CA ASP A 53 9.99 -4.17 55.85
C ASP A 53 10.41 -3.20 56.99
N PRO A 54 10.68 -1.90 56.69
CA PRO A 54 11.06 -0.92 57.71
C PRO A 54 10.05 -0.73 58.84
N ALA A 55 8.76 -1.01 58.64
CA ALA A 55 7.73 -0.88 59.68
C ALA A 55 7.82 -1.98 60.76
N ALA A 56 8.39 -3.14 60.44
CA ALA A 56 8.54 -4.29 61.34
C ALA A 56 9.89 -4.30 62.11
N SER A 57 10.75 -3.31 61.85
CA SER A 57 12.11 -3.21 62.38
C SER A 57 12.21 -2.95 63.90
N GLY A 58 11.09 -2.76 64.59
CA GLY A 58 11.01 -2.62 66.05
C GLY A 58 11.01 -3.93 66.84
N HIS A 59 11.05 -5.09 66.17
CA HIS A 59 10.87 -6.40 66.78
C HIS A 59 12.13 -7.28 66.65
N GLY A 60 12.93 -7.39 67.72
CA GLY A 60 14.02 -8.37 67.87
C GLY A 60 15.01 -8.53 66.69
N ASP A 61 15.37 -9.78 66.35
CA ASP A 61 16.38 -10.12 65.32
C ASP A 61 15.84 -10.16 63.87
N GLY A 62 14.61 -9.69 63.64
CA GLY A 62 13.97 -9.62 62.32
C GLY A 62 13.54 -10.98 61.72
N GLY A 63 13.77 -12.10 62.41
CA GLY A 63 13.53 -13.46 61.91
C GLY A 63 12.11 -14.01 62.12
N TYR A 64 11.07 -13.19 61.93
CA TYR A 64 9.69 -13.51 62.32
C TYR A 64 8.69 -13.60 61.16
N GLY A 65 9.17 -13.50 59.92
CA GLY A 65 8.37 -13.71 58.72
C GLY A 65 8.08 -15.20 58.48
N PHE A 66 6.98 -15.49 57.80
CA PHE A 66 6.66 -16.80 57.27
C PHE A 66 6.25 -16.73 55.80
N SER A 67 6.55 -17.79 55.07
CA SER A 67 6.04 -18.06 53.73
C SER A 67 5.81 -19.57 53.65
N ILE A 68 4.54 -19.95 53.68
CA ILE A 68 4.10 -21.34 53.81
C ILE A 68 3.50 -21.76 52.46
N PRO A 69 4.08 -22.76 51.77
CA PRO A 69 3.55 -23.26 50.51
C PRO A 69 2.20 -23.93 50.74
N LEU A 70 1.15 -23.43 50.09
CA LEU A 70 -0.15 -24.07 50.08
C LEU A 70 -0.93 -23.59 48.83
N PRO A 71 -1.11 -24.44 47.81
CA PRO A 71 -1.91 -24.06 46.65
C PRO A 71 -3.37 -23.85 47.07
N LEU A 72 -3.87 -22.62 46.90
CA LEU A 72 -5.27 -22.26 47.12
C LEU A 72 -6.06 -22.29 45.81
N GLY A 73 -7.29 -22.80 45.87
CA GLY A 73 -8.26 -22.71 44.78
C GLY A 73 -8.77 -21.28 44.56
N GLU A 74 -9.54 -21.07 43.49
CA GLU A 74 -10.08 -19.77 43.11
C GLU A 74 -10.89 -19.14 44.25
N ARG A 75 -10.51 -17.91 44.65
CA ARG A 75 -11.11 -17.15 45.77
C ARG A 75 -11.18 -17.90 47.11
N GLN A 76 -10.46 -19.02 47.25
CA GLN A 76 -10.45 -19.80 48.48
C GLN A 76 -9.72 -19.01 49.57
N LEU A 77 -10.29 -19.04 50.78
CA LEU A 77 -9.81 -18.27 51.92
C LEU A 77 -8.95 -19.13 52.83
N ALA A 78 -7.77 -18.63 53.15
CA ALA A 78 -6.90 -19.21 54.15
C ALA A 78 -6.66 -18.23 55.30
N ARG A 79 -6.69 -18.75 56.52
CA ARG A 79 -6.35 -18.02 57.75
C ARG A 79 -5.24 -18.76 58.49
N VAL A 80 -4.49 -18.03 59.30
CA VAL A 80 -3.33 -18.61 59.99
C VAL A 80 -3.51 -18.51 61.50
N ARG A 81 -3.26 -19.62 62.20
CA ARG A 81 -3.34 -19.74 63.66
C ARG A 81 -1.98 -20.11 64.22
N VAL A 82 -1.67 -19.69 65.44
CA VAL A 82 -0.50 -20.22 66.16
C VAL A 82 -0.82 -21.63 66.64
N ALA A 83 0.02 -22.60 66.30
CA ALA A 83 -0.17 -24.01 66.62
C ALA A 83 -0.35 -24.23 68.13
N ASN A 84 -1.21 -25.18 68.52
CA ASN A 84 -1.58 -25.46 69.91
C ASN A 84 -2.20 -24.27 70.66
N SER A 85 -2.76 -23.30 69.94
CA SER A 85 -3.50 -22.18 70.51
C SER A 85 -4.80 -21.93 69.75
N LEU A 86 -5.68 -21.10 70.31
CA LEU A 86 -6.85 -20.57 69.61
C LEU A 86 -6.59 -19.21 68.94
N PHE A 87 -5.34 -18.70 68.99
CA PHE A 87 -5.02 -17.36 68.52
C PHE A 87 -4.83 -17.32 67.00
N MET A 88 -5.76 -16.64 66.33
CA MET A 88 -5.73 -16.38 64.91
C MET A 88 -4.95 -15.10 64.63
N LEU A 89 -4.03 -15.16 63.67
CA LEU A 89 -3.39 -13.96 63.15
C LEU A 89 -4.43 -13.10 62.41
N PRO A 90 -4.46 -11.78 62.65
CA PRO A 90 -5.23 -10.83 61.85
C PRO A 90 -4.91 -10.93 60.35
N GLY A 91 -5.93 -10.80 59.52
CA GLY A 91 -5.80 -10.90 58.06
C GLY A 91 -6.15 -12.28 57.50
N GLU A 92 -6.22 -12.35 56.17
CA GLU A 92 -6.54 -13.57 55.43
C GLU A 92 -5.85 -13.56 54.08
N ALA A 93 -5.50 -14.76 53.60
CA ALA A 93 -4.92 -14.97 52.29
C ALA A 93 -6.03 -15.48 51.36
N ARG A 94 -6.20 -14.84 50.20
CA ARG A 94 -7.19 -15.23 49.18
C ARG A 94 -6.46 -15.83 47.98
N GLY A 95 -6.90 -17.01 47.55
CA GLY A 95 -6.48 -17.61 46.29
C GLY A 95 -6.80 -16.68 45.10
N PRO A 96 -6.11 -16.86 43.96
CA PRO A 96 -6.20 -15.94 42.82
C PRO A 96 -7.64 -15.85 42.32
N ALA A 97 -8.06 -14.65 41.93
CA ALA A 97 -9.28 -14.48 41.16
C ALA A 97 -9.04 -14.96 39.72
N ARG A 98 -10.07 -15.49 39.04
CA ARG A 98 -10.00 -15.76 37.60
C ARG A 98 -9.38 -14.56 36.87
N PRO A 99 -8.39 -14.76 35.99
CA PRO A 99 -8.10 -13.75 34.99
C PRO A 99 -9.40 -13.53 34.22
N THR A 100 -9.90 -12.29 34.18
CA THR A 100 -10.84 -11.91 33.13
C THR A 100 -10.19 -12.30 31.80
N ALA A 101 -10.91 -13.01 30.94
CA ALA A 101 -10.43 -13.23 29.58
C ALA A 101 -9.98 -11.87 29.02
N PRO A 102 -8.81 -11.78 28.37
CA PRO A 102 -8.38 -10.51 27.79
C PRO A 102 -9.51 -9.97 26.93
N THR A 103 -9.94 -8.73 27.20
CA THR A 103 -10.96 -8.05 26.37
C THR A 103 -10.40 -7.72 25.00
N VAL A 104 -9.06 -7.68 24.91
CA VAL A 104 -8.29 -7.54 23.68
C VAL A 104 -8.22 -8.87 22.94
N GLU A 105 -8.74 -8.87 21.72
CA GLU A 105 -8.59 -9.93 20.74
C GLU A 105 -7.73 -9.42 19.58
N GLY A 106 -6.98 -10.31 18.93
CA GLY A 106 -6.17 -9.93 17.79
C GLY A 106 -5.37 -11.09 17.24
N TYR A 107 -4.91 -10.94 16.00
CA TYR A 107 -4.14 -11.95 15.28
C TYR A 107 -3.02 -11.28 14.48
N VAL A 108 -1.82 -11.82 14.59
CA VAL A 108 -0.68 -11.51 13.72
C VAL A 108 -0.82 -12.37 12.48
N GLU A 109 -1.14 -11.75 11.36
CA GLU A 109 -1.46 -12.45 10.12
C GLU A 109 -0.18 -12.80 9.35
N HIS A 110 0.77 -11.87 9.33
CA HIS A 110 1.97 -12.02 8.52
C HIS A 110 3.20 -11.33 9.13
N SER A 111 4.36 -11.95 8.95
CA SER A 111 5.67 -11.31 9.06
C SER A 111 6.37 -11.37 7.71
N HIS A 112 6.92 -10.25 7.29
CA HIS A 112 7.51 -10.14 5.98
C HIS A 112 8.69 -9.16 6.02
N GLY A 113 9.91 -9.71 5.96
CA GLY A 113 11.13 -8.91 6.10
C GLY A 113 11.14 -8.16 7.44
N LEU A 114 11.01 -6.82 7.37
CA LEU A 114 10.94 -5.92 8.53
C LEU A 114 9.54 -5.41 8.85
N ALA A 115 8.49 -5.87 8.18
CA ALA A 115 7.11 -5.51 8.51
C ALA A 115 6.41 -6.70 9.19
N VAL A 116 5.69 -6.42 10.28
CA VAL A 116 4.77 -7.37 10.90
C VAL A 116 3.38 -6.74 10.93
N GLU A 117 2.37 -7.53 10.60
CA GLU A 117 1.01 -7.03 10.42
C GLU A 117 0.00 -7.91 11.13
N GLY A 118 -1.09 -7.28 11.53
CA GLY A 118 -2.22 -7.96 12.12
C GLY A 118 -3.32 -6.98 12.47
N TRP A 119 -4.23 -7.43 13.31
CA TRP A 119 -5.28 -6.59 13.87
C TRP A 119 -5.41 -6.85 15.37
N CYS A 120 -5.85 -5.85 16.11
CA CYS A 120 -6.25 -6.01 17.50
C CYS A 120 -7.40 -5.07 17.87
N TRP A 121 -8.33 -5.59 18.66
CA TRP A 121 -9.59 -4.96 19.01
C TRP A 121 -9.93 -5.24 20.47
N ASP A 122 -10.41 -4.22 21.18
CA ASP A 122 -10.84 -4.34 22.57
C ASP A 122 -12.36 -4.33 22.65
N ARG A 123 -12.96 -5.47 23.02
CA ARG A 123 -14.41 -5.60 23.19
C ARG A 123 -14.97 -4.59 24.20
N ALA A 124 -14.18 -4.19 25.20
CA ALA A 124 -14.63 -3.24 26.22
C ALA A 124 -14.65 -1.78 25.71
N ALA A 125 -13.95 -1.50 24.62
CA ALA A 125 -13.84 -0.18 24.01
C ALA A 125 -13.83 -0.31 22.47
N PRO A 126 -14.97 -0.66 21.86
CA PRO A 126 -15.02 -1.22 20.51
C PRO A 126 -14.51 -0.30 19.40
N ASP A 127 -14.55 1.03 19.59
CA ASP A 127 -14.08 2.00 18.59
C ASP A 127 -12.72 2.62 18.93
N ARG A 128 -12.10 2.18 20.04
CA ARG A 128 -10.83 2.74 20.51
C ARG A 128 -9.66 2.07 19.77
N PRO A 129 -8.74 2.85 19.16
CA PRO A 129 -7.52 2.29 18.59
C PRO A 129 -6.58 1.81 19.72
N LEU A 130 -6.02 0.61 19.56
CA LEU A 130 -5.08 0.02 20.50
C LEU A 130 -3.64 0.24 20.05
N ARG A 131 -2.70 0.32 20.99
CA ARG A 131 -1.27 0.27 20.64
C ARG A 131 -0.74 -1.15 20.72
N VAL A 132 0.15 -1.48 19.79
CA VAL A 132 0.91 -2.74 19.78
C VAL A 132 2.41 -2.46 19.79
N LYS A 133 3.18 -3.35 20.39
CA LYS A 133 4.64 -3.31 20.44
C LYS A 133 5.24 -4.59 19.89
N ALA A 134 6.41 -4.46 19.26
CA ALA A 134 7.26 -5.58 18.88
C ALA A 134 8.41 -5.71 19.88
N VAL A 135 8.63 -6.93 20.36
CA VAL A 135 9.69 -7.27 21.30
C VAL A 135 10.64 -8.27 20.65
N VAL A 136 11.93 -7.96 20.63
CA VAL A 136 13.00 -8.83 20.12
C VAL A 136 14.06 -8.93 21.21
N ASP A 137 14.49 -10.15 21.53
CA ASP A 137 15.49 -10.42 22.57
C ASP A 137 15.17 -9.76 23.93
N GLY A 138 13.87 -9.65 24.27
CA GLY A 138 13.38 -9.05 25.51
C GLY A 138 13.31 -7.52 25.53
N ALA A 139 13.73 -6.84 24.45
CA ALA A 139 13.64 -5.40 24.30
C ALA A 139 12.50 -4.99 23.37
N VAL A 140 11.76 -3.94 23.73
CA VAL A 140 10.77 -3.32 22.83
C VAL A 140 11.51 -2.58 21.73
N VAL A 141 11.32 -2.98 20.48
CA VAL A 141 12.03 -2.44 19.32
C VAL A 141 11.19 -1.51 18.46
N ALA A 142 9.86 -1.63 18.50
CA ALA A 142 8.95 -0.79 17.72
C ALA A 142 7.56 -0.72 18.36
N TRP A 143 6.78 0.30 17.97
CA TRP A 143 5.38 0.48 18.32
C TRP A 143 4.55 0.80 17.07
N ALA A 144 3.29 0.39 17.06
CA ALA A 144 2.30 0.80 16.08
C ALA A 144 0.94 1.03 16.75
N THR A 145 0.08 1.80 16.10
CA THR A 145 -1.32 1.96 16.50
C THR A 145 -2.17 1.10 15.56
N ALA A 146 -3.17 0.41 16.10
CA ALA A 146 -4.16 -0.33 15.37
C ALA A 146 -5.34 0.58 15.04
N ASP A 147 -5.20 1.37 13.98
CA ASP A 147 -6.19 2.37 13.53
C ASP A 147 -6.45 2.36 12.02
N GLU A 148 -5.87 1.40 11.30
CA GLU A 148 -6.12 1.23 9.87
C GLU A 148 -7.45 0.51 9.63
N PHE A 149 -8.22 1.00 8.64
CA PHE A 149 -9.52 0.44 8.26
C PHE A 149 -9.39 -0.84 7.43
N ARG A 150 -10.25 -1.81 7.72
CA ARG A 150 -10.49 -3.00 6.90
C ARG A 150 -11.99 -3.35 6.91
N GLY A 151 -12.59 -3.49 5.72
CA GLY A 151 -14.03 -3.69 5.57
C GLY A 151 -14.52 -5.02 6.17
N ASP A 152 -13.74 -6.09 6.05
CA ASP A 152 -14.05 -7.40 6.64
C ASP A 152 -14.11 -7.37 8.18
N LEU A 153 -13.33 -6.52 8.84
CA LEU A 153 -13.39 -6.35 10.29
C LEU A 153 -14.67 -5.63 10.72
N LEU A 154 -15.10 -4.62 9.94
CA LEU A 154 -16.38 -3.96 10.14
C LEU A 154 -17.54 -4.95 9.94
N ASP A 155 -17.50 -5.72 8.85
CA ASP A 155 -18.52 -6.74 8.53
C ASP A 155 -18.58 -7.86 9.59
N ALA A 156 -17.44 -8.18 10.20
CA ALA A 156 -17.35 -9.14 11.30
C ALA A 156 -17.79 -8.57 12.67
N GLY A 157 -18.14 -7.29 12.75
CA GLY A 157 -18.64 -6.63 13.95
C GLY A 157 -17.55 -6.11 14.90
N PHE A 158 -16.32 -5.98 14.44
CA PHE A 158 -15.23 -5.37 15.21
C PHE A 158 -15.30 -3.84 15.10
N GLY A 159 -16.17 -3.22 15.90
CA GLY A 159 -16.28 -1.77 16.03
C GLY A 159 -16.49 -1.04 14.71
N ASN A 160 -15.70 0.00 14.48
CA ASN A 160 -15.69 0.80 13.26
C ASN A 160 -14.79 0.22 12.14
N GLY A 161 -14.24 -0.98 12.32
CA GLY A 161 -13.33 -1.63 11.37
C GLY A 161 -11.92 -1.05 11.32
N ARG A 162 -11.57 -0.07 12.17
CA ARG A 162 -10.25 0.59 12.23
C ARG A 162 -9.37 -0.03 13.30
N HIS A 163 -8.99 -1.29 13.09
CA HIS A 163 -8.31 -2.12 14.08
C HIS A 163 -7.09 -2.87 13.53
N VAL A 164 -6.65 -2.53 12.31
CA VAL A 164 -5.44 -3.11 11.70
C VAL A 164 -4.22 -2.33 12.15
N PHE A 165 -3.14 -3.03 12.46
CA PHE A 165 -1.82 -2.47 12.71
C PHE A 165 -0.80 -2.98 11.70
N ARG A 166 0.17 -2.13 11.39
CA ARG A 166 1.42 -2.47 10.71
C ARG A 166 2.58 -1.96 11.56
N ILE A 167 3.40 -2.87 12.07
CA ILE A 167 4.61 -2.52 12.81
C ILE A 167 5.82 -2.70 11.91
N HIS A 168 6.57 -1.61 11.73
CA HIS A 168 7.85 -1.63 11.05
C HIS A 168 8.94 -1.87 12.09
N LEU A 169 9.68 -2.95 11.91
CA LEU A 169 10.83 -3.31 12.72
C LEU A 169 12.03 -2.44 12.32
N PRO A 170 12.92 -2.12 13.27
CA PRO A 170 14.07 -1.27 12.99
C PRO A 170 14.94 -1.82 11.86
N PRO A 171 15.43 -0.97 10.94
CA PRO A 171 16.26 -1.39 9.82
C PRO A 171 17.54 -2.16 10.21
N GLU A 172 18.05 -1.97 11.43
CA GLU A 172 19.21 -2.66 11.98
C GLU A 172 19.00 -4.18 12.12
N LEU A 173 17.74 -4.65 12.12
CA LEU A 173 17.40 -6.07 12.13
C LEU A 173 17.53 -6.72 10.74
N ALA A 174 17.78 -5.96 9.68
CA ALA A 174 18.15 -6.51 8.37
C ALA A 174 19.63 -6.94 8.35
N ASP A 175 20.05 -7.81 9.26
CA ASP A 175 21.43 -8.34 9.35
C ASP A 175 21.58 -9.74 8.70
N GLY A 176 20.50 -10.24 8.08
CA GLY A 176 20.41 -11.59 7.51
C GLY A 176 20.25 -12.71 8.53
N ARG A 177 20.10 -12.41 9.83
CA ARG A 177 19.86 -13.39 10.88
C ARG A 177 18.37 -13.58 11.12
N GLU A 178 17.96 -14.81 11.39
CA GLU A 178 16.59 -15.09 11.83
C GLU A 178 16.41 -14.61 13.28
N ARG A 179 15.35 -13.84 13.53
CA ARG A 179 14.95 -13.31 14.84
C ARG A 179 13.52 -13.74 15.16
N LEU A 180 13.24 -14.01 16.43
CA LEU A 180 11.87 -14.16 16.93
C LEU A 180 11.36 -12.80 17.40
N VAL A 181 10.20 -12.42 16.88
CA VAL A 181 9.56 -11.13 17.17
C VAL A 181 8.23 -11.41 17.87
N THR A 182 8.11 -10.99 19.12
CA THR A 182 6.87 -11.10 19.89
C THR A 182 6.05 -9.84 19.72
N ILE A 183 4.80 -9.97 19.28
CA ILE A 183 3.83 -8.88 19.19
C ILE A 183 2.87 -8.92 20.38
N GLU A 184 2.78 -7.80 21.09
CA GLU A 184 1.94 -7.61 22.27
C GLU A 184 1.10 -6.33 22.10
N ALA A 185 -0.19 -6.39 22.43
CA ALA A 185 -1.02 -5.20 22.59
C ALA A 185 -0.78 -4.53 23.94
N GLU A 186 -1.25 -3.30 24.10
CA GLU A 186 -1.26 -2.59 25.38
C GLU A 186 -1.83 -3.46 26.52
N GLY A 187 -1.25 -3.32 27.71
CA GLY A 187 -1.49 -4.25 28.82
C GLY A 187 -0.72 -5.58 28.72
N ASP A 188 0.29 -5.65 27.84
CA ASP A 188 1.20 -6.79 27.63
C ASP A 188 0.45 -8.07 27.19
N VAL A 189 -0.64 -7.89 26.44
CA VAL A 189 -1.45 -9.00 25.91
C VAL A 189 -0.83 -9.52 24.63
N ALA A 190 -0.21 -10.71 24.69
CA ALA A 190 0.33 -11.36 23.49
C ALA A 190 -0.78 -11.68 22.48
N LEU A 191 -0.60 -11.26 21.23
CA LEU A 191 -1.56 -11.51 20.17
C LEU A 191 -1.42 -12.93 19.61
N LYS A 192 -2.53 -13.52 19.13
CA LYS A 192 -2.48 -14.84 18.48
C LYS A 192 -1.61 -14.77 17.23
N GLY A 193 -0.85 -15.82 16.92
CA GLY A 193 0.11 -15.82 15.79
C GLY A 193 1.50 -15.25 16.14
N SER A 194 1.68 -14.69 17.34
CA SER A 194 2.97 -14.31 17.92
C SER A 194 3.58 -15.47 18.75
N PRO A 195 4.93 -15.63 18.82
CA PRO A 195 5.94 -14.87 18.11
C PRO A 195 6.05 -15.27 16.64
N VAL A 196 6.46 -14.31 15.80
CA VAL A 196 6.74 -14.53 14.38
C VAL A 196 8.25 -14.58 14.11
N ARG A 197 8.65 -15.26 13.03
CA ARG A 197 10.04 -15.28 12.57
C ARG A 197 10.24 -14.14 11.56
N ALA A 198 11.29 -13.35 11.77
CA ALA A 198 11.70 -12.29 10.86
C ALA A 198 13.15 -12.52 10.44
N MET A 199 13.43 -12.39 9.14
CA MET A 199 14.78 -12.42 8.57
C MET A 199 14.78 -11.49 7.36
N ALA A 200 15.64 -10.47 7.38
CA ALA A 200 15.77 -9.51 6.30
C ALA A 200 17.25 -9.31 5.95
N VAL A 201 17.55 -9.09 4.67
CA VAL A 201 18.92 -8.85 4.17
C VAL A 201 18.94 -7.47 3.51
N PRO A 202 19.91 -6.57 3.76
CA PRO A 202 19.86 -5.20 3.26
C PRO A 202 19.76 -5.16 1.74
N HIS A 203 20.55 -5.96 1.04
CA HIS A 203 20.60 -5.98 -0.43
C HIS A 203 19.75 -7.10 -1.05
N GLY A 204 18.81 -7.66 -0.28
CA GLY A 204 17.95 -8.77 -0.71
C GLY A 204 18.68 -10.12 -0.78
N PRO A 205 17.95 -11.25 -0.76
CA PRO A 205 18.49 -12.59 -0.98
C PRO A 205 19.37 -12.72 -2.24
N ARG A 206 19.07 -11.97 -3.30
CA ARG A 206 19.85 -11.99 -4.56
C ARG A 206 21.28 -11.52 -4.39
N SER A 207 21.51 -10.54 -3.50
CA SER A 207 22.87 -10.11 -3.15
C SER A 207 23.69 -11.22 -2.49
N VAL A 208 23.04 -12.09 -1.71
CA VAL A 208 23.69 -13.24 -1.07
C VAL A 208 24.11 -14.22 -2.15
N LEU A 209 23.21 -14.54 -3.09
CA LEU A 209 23.54 -15.37 -4.24
C LEU A 209 24.68 -14.78 -5.08
N HIS A 210 24.63 -13.48 -5.40
CA HIS A 210 25.70 -12.82 -6.14
C HIS A 210 27.04 -12.83 -5.39
N SER A 211 27.02 -12.67 -4.06
CA SER A 211 28.23 -12.73 -3.25
C SER A 211 28.82 -14.15 -3.23
N MET A 212 27.97 -15.17 -3.14
CA MET A 212 28.36 -16.57 -3.30
C MET A 212 28.91 -16.83 -4.70
N MET A 213 28.30 -16.29 -5.75
CA MET A 213 28.76 -16.42 -7.13
C MET A 213 30.13 -15.78 -7.34
N ARG A 214 30.39 -14.59 -6.77
CA ARG A 214 31.71 -13.94 -6.84
C ARG A 214 32.80 -14.74 -6.11
N ALA A 215 32.42 -15.53 -5.11
CA ALA A 215 33.33 -16.42 -4.40
C ALA A 215 33.59 -17.75 -5.13
N LEU A 216 32.85 -18.05 -6.22
CA LEU A 216 33.10 -19.24 -7.02
C LEU A 216 34.34 -19.06 -7.93
N PRO A 217 35.17 -20.09 -8.12
CA PRO A 217 36.28 -20.05 -9.08
C PRO A 217 35.80 -19.74 -10.50
N LEU A 218 36.61 -19.02 -11.28
CA LEU A 218 36.34 -18.68 -12.69
C LEU A 218 36.09 -19.92 -13.58
N GLU A 219 36.60 -21.10 -13.18
CA GLU A 219 36.44 -22.38 -13.88
C GLU A 219 35.23 -23.22 -13.37
N SER A 220 34.20 -22.57 -12.85
CA SER A 220 33.02 -23.27 -12.32
C SER A 220 32.29 -24.07 -13.40
N SER A 221 31.95 -25.33 -13.09
CA SER A 221 31.29 -26.24 -14.04
C SER A 221 29.90 -25.75 -14.48
N GLN A 222 29.49 -26.14 -15.69
CA GLN A 222 28.17 -25.84 -16.26
C GLN A 222 27.00 -26.29 -15.35
N ARG A 223 27.18 -27.35 -14.55
CA ARG A 223 26.19 -27.80 -13.56
C ARG A 223 25.97 -26.80 -12.43
N ILE A 224 27.03 -26.18 -11.92
CA ILE A 224 26.93 -25.15 -10.87
C ILE A 224 26.19 -23.94 -11.42
N MET A 225 26.48 -23.53 -12.66
CA MET A 225 25.79 -22.41 -13.30
C MET A 225 24.30 -22.66 -13.53
N VAL A 226 23.91 -23.90 -13.89
CA VAL A 226 22.49 -24.28 -14.00
C VAL A 226 21.80 -24.23 -12.63
N GLN A 227 22.44 -24.76 -11.58
CA GLN A 227 21.89 -24.72 -10.21
C GLN A 227 21.76 -23.28 -9.70
N VAL A 228 22.77 -22.44 -9.92
CA VAL A 228 22.72 -20.99 -9.62
C VAL A 228 21.59 -20.31 -10.39
N GLY A 229 21.40 -20.63 -11.67
CA GLY A 229 20.28 -20.10 -12.47
C GLY A 229 18.90 -20.58 -12.02
N VAL A 230 18.80 -21.72 -11.33
CA VAL A 230 17.57 -22.18 -10.66
C VAL A 230 17.37 -21.42 -9.34
N ILE A 231 18.41 -21.27 -8.53
CA ILE A 231 18.37 -20.52 -7.26
C ILE A 231 18.06 -19.04 -7.51
N ASP A 232 18.65 -18.40 -8.53
CA ASP A 232 18.36 -17.02 -8.91
C ASP A 232 16.88 -16.85 -9.32
N ARG A 233 16.36 -17.79 -10.11
CA ARG A 233 14.93 -17.77 -10.49
C ARG A 233 14.00 -18.03 -9.32
N TYR A 234 14.39 -18.89 -8.37
CA TYR A 234 13.63 -19.11 -7.14
C TYR A 234 13.68 -17.88 -6.24
N ILE A 235 14.84 -17.27 -6.07
CA ILE A 235 15.03 -16.02 -5.33
C ILE A 235 14.18 -14.90 -5.92
N GLN A 236 14.14 -14.72 -7.24
CA GLN A 236 13.24 -13.75 -7.87
C GLN A 236 11.76 -14.01 -7.54
N GLN A 237 11.34 -15.27 -7.51
CA GLN A 237 9.96 -15.63 -7.17
C GLN A 237 9.65 -15.44 -5.68
N VAL A 238 10.65 -15.66 -4.83
CA VAL A 238 10.61 -15.45 -3.39
C VAL A 238 10.58 -13.95 -3.09
N GLU A 239 11.54 -13.15 -3.57
CA GLU A 239 11.60 -11.70 -3.40
C GLU A 239 10.33 -10.98 -3.90
N ALA A 240 9.71 -11.47 -4.97
CA ALA A 240 8.42 -10.95 -5.45
C ALA A 240 7.22 -11.27 -4.53
N ARG A 241 7.41 -12.10 -3.49
CA ARG A 241 6.38 -12.58 -2.55
C ARG A 241 6.69 -12.23 -1.09
N TYR A 242 7.89 -11.75 -0.78
CA TYR A 242 8.24 -11.27 0.55
C TYR A 242 8.19 -9.75 0.55
N PRO A 243 7.24 -9.14 1.28
CA PRO A 243 7.34 -7.76 1.64
C PRO A 243 8.68 -7.49 2.29
N CYS A 244 9.39 -6.59 1.68
CA CYS A 244 10.59 -6.03 2.23
C CYS A 244 10.42 -4.55 1.93
N SER A 245 9.74 -3.87 2.84
CA SER A 245 9.54 -2.43 2.79
C SER A 245 9.87 -1.81 4.13
N ILE A 246 10.24 -0.53 4.08
CA ILE A 246 10.43 0.28 5.29
C ILE A 246 9.58 1.55 5.17
N PRO A 247 9.19 2.16 6.30
CA PRO A 247 8.32 3.33 6.29
C PRO A 247 9.09 4.55 5.77
N TRP A 248 8.33 5.57 5.36
CA TRP A 248 8.87 6.80 4.80
C TRP A 248 9.86 7.54 5.71
N HIS A 249 9.68 7.46 7.04
CA HIS A 249 10.55 8.17 7.99
C HIS A 249 11.97 7.58 8.03
N ASP A 250 12.16 6.34 7.57
CA ASP A 250 13.48 5.69 7.47
C ASP A 250 14.18 5.97 6.13
N TYR A 251 13.68 6.94 5.34
CA TYR A 251 14.26 7.27 4.04
C TYR A 251 15.75 7.63 4.12
N GLU A 252 16.19 8.34 5.14
CA GLU A 252 17.60 8.70 5.26
C GLU A 252 18.50 7.46 5.43
N PHE A 253 18.11 6.55 6.33
CA PHE A 253 18.79 5.26 6.50
C PHE A 253 18.80 4.47 5.19
N TRP A 254 17.64 4.34 4.55
CA TRP A 254 17.49 3.66 3.27
C TRP A 254 18.44 4.23 2.21
N ARG A 255 18.46 5.56 2.08
CA ARG A 255 19.33 6.28 1.15
C ARG A 255 20.81 6.08 1.49
N MET A 256 21.20 5.98 2.76
CA MET A 256 22.58 5.66 3.13
C MET A 256 22.98 4.23 2.76
N CYS A 257 22.05 3.27 2.88
CA CYS A 257 22.30 1.88 2.53
C CYS A 257 22.40 1.64 1.01
N PHE A 258 21.54 2.29 0.23
CA PHE A 258 21.40 2.03 -1.21
C PHE A 258 21.89 3.16 -2.11
N GLY A 259 22.04 4.37 -1.58
CA GLY A 259 22.52 5.52 -2.33
C GLY A 259 23.96 5.31 -2.78
N GLY A 260 24.13 4.98 -4.06
CA GLY A 260 25.44 4.76 -4.66
C GLY A 260 26.41 5.95 -4.54
N PHE A 261 25.91 7.15 -4.26
CA PHE A 261 26.67 8.39 -4.11
C PHE A 261 26.93 8.80 -2.65
N ALA A 262 26.29 8.17 -1.67
CA ALA A 262 26.53 8.43 -0.24
C ALA A 262 27.75 7.68 0.30
N ARG A 263 28.23 6.64 -0.40
CA ARG A 263 29.52 6.04 -0.10
C ARG A 263 30.59 6.90 -0.76
N GLY A 264 31.30 7.69 0.04
CA GLY A 264 32.43 8.53 -0.34
C GLY A 264 33.60 7.75 -0.95
N GLY A 265 33.37 7.08 -2.07
CA GLY A 265 34.42 6.64 -2.96
C GLY A 265 35.09 7.88 -3.50
N ASN A 266 36.41 7.97 -3.32
CA ASN A 266 37.29 8.84 -4.08
C ASN A 266 37.19 8.46 -5.56
N HIS A 267 36.07 8.78 -6.21
CA HIS A 267 36.04 8.85 -7.65
C HIS A 267 36.82 10.12 -8.01
N PRO A 268 37.92 10.02 -8.78
CA PRO A 268 38.63 11.21 -9.23
C PRO A 268 37.62 12.13 -9.90
N PRO A 269 37.66 13.46 -9.68
CA PRO A 269 36.73 14.38 -10.29
C PRO A 269 36.76 14.17 -11.81
N ILE A 270 35.67 13.64 -12.35
CA ILE A 270 35.57 13.42 -13.79
C ILE A 270 35.32 14.80 -14.38
N ALA A 271 36.24 15.26 -15.24
CA ALA A 271 36.09 16.53 -15.93
C ALA A 271 34.76 16.52 -16.70
N LEU A 272 33.87 17.46 -16.37
CA LEU A 272 32.69 17.69 -17.18
C LEU A 272 33.12 18.08 -18.60
N PRO A 273 32.38 17.65 -19.64
CA PRO A 273 32.62 18.18 -20.98
C PRO A 273 32.52 19.71 -20.99
N ALA A 274 33.07 20.34 -22.04
CA ALA A 274 32.96 21.79 -22.21
C ALA A 274 31.50 22.22 -22.11
N HIS A 275 31.19 23.07 -21.14
CA HIS A 275 29.83 23.47 -20.81
C HIS A 275 29.76 24.97 -20.54
N ARG A 276 28.57 25.53 -20.74
CA ARG A 276 28.25 26.92 -20.44
C ARG A 276 27.00 26.96 -19.57
N ILE A 277 27.11 27.56 -18.40
CA ILE A 277 25.96 27.83 -17.53
C ILE A 277 25.35 29.16 -17.96
N ILE A 278 24.04 29.17 -18.20
CA ILE A 278 23.29 30.37 -18.54
C ILE A 278 22.26 30.59 -17.43
N GLY A 279 22.44 31.67 -16.66
CA GLY A 279 21.52 32.08 -15.59
C GLY A 279 20.85 33.41 -15.93
N GLY A 280 19.57 33.57 -15.56
CA GLY A 280 18.78 34.78 -15.81
C GLY A 280 17.40 34.45 -16.40
N GLY A 281 16.37 35.24 -16.07
CA GLY A 281 14.93 34.96 -16.26
C GLY A 281 14.40 34.93 -17.70
N GLY A 282 15.02 34.15 -18.58
CA GLY A 282 14.53 33.81 -19.91
C GLY A 282 15.36 32.68 -20.52
N LEU A 283 14.76 31.83 -21.35
CA LEU A 283 15.54 30.86 -22.11
C LEU A 283 16.49 31.62 -23.05
N PRO A 284 17.80 31.32 -23.02
CA PRO A 284 18.71 31.92 -24.00
C PRO A 284 18.30 31.50 -25.41
N THR A 285 18.40 32.44 -26.35
CA THR A 285 18.38 32.10 -27.77
C THR A 285 19.47 31.06 -28.01
N LEU A 286 19.08 29.87 -28.49
CA LEU A 286 20.04 28.82 -28.78
C LEU A 286 21.10 29.39 -29.75
N PRO A 287 22.40 29.07 -29.54
CA PRO A 287 23.44 29.50 -30.47
C PRO A 287 23.11 29.05 -31.89
N GLY A 288 23.57 29.80 -32.90
CA GLY A 288 23.43 29.39 -34.30
C GLY A 288 24.11 28.05 -34.59
N PRO A 289 23.92 27.47 -35.80
CA PRO A 289 24.32 26.09 -36.13
C PRO A 289 25.80 25.74 -35.85
N ALA A 290 26.69 26.72 -35.83
CA ALA A 290 28.12 26.52 -35.60
C ALA A 290 28.51 26.31 -34.12
N ASP A 291 27.66 26.72 -33.17
CA ASP A 291 27.92 26.70 -31.71
C ASP A 291 26.80 25.99 -30.92
N GLN A 292 25.97 25.18 -31.59
CA GLN A 292 24.82 24.54 -30.95
C GLN A 292 25.28 23.40 -30.02
N PRO A 293 24.93 23.43 -28.72
CA PRO A 293 25.29 22.35 -27.80
C PRO A 293 24.59 21.06 -28.21
N GLU A 294 25.19 19.89 -27.99
CA GLU A 294 24.54 18.60 -28.25
C GLU A 294 23.41 18.31 -27.24
N ILE A 295 23.63 18.69 -25.98
CA ILE A 295 22.75 18.43 -24.85
C ILE A 295 22.40 19.75 -24.17
N LEU A 296 21.12 19.95 -23.88
CA LEU A 296 20.61 21.03 -23.05
C LEU A 296 20.16 20.43 -21.71
N ALA A 297 20.66 20.96 -20.60
CA ALA A 297 20.23 20.58 -19.27
C ALA A 297 19.43 21.74 -18.65
N PHE A 298 18.14 21.49 -18.41
CA PHE A 298 17.27 22.40 -17.68
C PHE A 298 17.31 22.04 -16.20
N VAL A 299 17.59 23.04 -15.36
CA VAL A 299 17.48 22.93 -13.91
C VAL A 299 16.45 23.94 -13.45
N ASP A 300 15.38 23.45 -12.83
CA ASP A 300 14.29 24.32 -12.38
C ASP A 300 14.77 25.30 -11.29
N PRO A 301 14.26 26.56 -11.23
CA PRO A 301 14.81 27.61 -10.35
C PRO A 301 14.83 27.28 -8.84
N PHE A 302 13.97 26.37 -8.40
CA PHE A 302 13.81 25.91 -7.02
C PHE A 302 14.51 24.56 -6.77
N ALA A 303 15.25 24.05 -7.75
CA ALA A 303 16.00 22.81 -7.67
C ALA A 303 17.48 23.08 -7.39
N GLN A 304 18.02 22.34 -6.43
CA GLN A 304 19.44 22.24 -6.16
C GLN A 304 19.94 20.89 -6.66
N LEU A 305 21.01 20.87 -7.46
CA LEU A 305 21.68 19.63 -7.84
C LEU A 305 22.37 19.02 -6.61
N LEU A 306 22.21 17.71 -6.41
CA LEU A 306 22.99 16.97 -5.42
C LEU A 306 24.45 16.79 -5.91
N PRO A 307 25.40 16.48 -5.02
CA PRO A 307 26.78 16.18 -5.43
C PRO A 307 26.83 15.13 -6.57
N ASP A 308 27.67 15.39 -7.57
CA ASP A 308 27.84 14.56 -8.78
C ASP A 308 26.60 14.33 -9.67
N ALA A 309 25.46 14.93 -9.35
CA ALA A 309 24.19 14.72 -10.05
C ALA A 309 24.27 15.02 -11.55
N LEU A 310 24.89 16.12 -11.95
CA LEU A 310 25.03 16.49 -13.36
C LEU A 310 25.90 15.47 -14.12
N HIS A 311 26.99 15.03 -13.51
CA HIS A 311 27.86 14.02 -14.11
C HIS A 311 27.11 12.69 -14.27
N ARG A 312 26.37 12.26 -13.24
CA ARG A 312 25.55 11.05 -13.28
C ARG A 312 24.47 11.13 -14.37
N ALA A 313 23.74 12.24 -14.44
CA ALA A 313 22.72 12.46 -15.46
C ALA A 313 23.30 12.42 -16.88
N LEU A 314 24.41 13.11 -17.13
CA LEU A 314 25.07 13.12 -18.44
C LEU A 314 25.59 11.74 -18.86
N ARG A 315 26.24 11.02 -17.93
CA ARG A 315 26.71 9.66 -18.19
C ARG A 315 25.54 8.75 -18.59
N LEU A 316 24.46 8.76 -17.82
CA LEU A 316 23.28 7.95 -18.11
C LEU A 316 22.58 8.38 -19.41
N PHE A 317 22.55 9.67 -19.71
CA PHE A 317 21.99 10.19 -20.95
C PHE A 317 22.72 9.61 -22.17
N VAL A 318 24.05 9.57 -22.12
CA VAL A 318 24.89 8.99 -23.18
C VAL A 318 24.78 7.46 -23.20
N GLU A 319 24.89 6.79 -22.04
CA GLU A 319 24.82 5.32 -21.93
C GLU A 319 23.49 4.76 -22.48
N THR A 320 22.38 5.44 -22.18
CA THR A 320 21.03 5.00 -22.60
C THR A 320 20.68 5.45 -24.02
N GLY A 321 21.44 6.38 -24.60
CA GLY A 321 21.11 7.01 -25.87
C GLY A 321 19.78 7.78 -25.83
N ALA A 322 19.37 8.26 -24.66
CA ALA A 322 18.10 8.97 -24.46
C ALA A 322 17.99 10.22 -25.34
N ASP A 323 16.77 10.60 -25.69
CA ASP A 323 16.50 11.94 -26.25
C ASP A 323 16.13 12.92 -25.14
N ILE A 324 15.46 12.42 -24.11
CA ILE A 324 15.09 13.15 -22.91
C ILE A 324 15.43 12.31 -21.69
N LEU A 325 15.99 12.93 -20.65
CA LEU A 325 16.22 12.27 -19.36
C LEU A 325 15.75 13.16 -18.22
N TYR A 326 15.02 12.56 -17.29
CA TYR A 326 14.68 13.15 -16.00
C TYR A 326 14.99 12.15 -14.88
N ALA A 327 15.13 12.63 -13.65
CA ALA A 327 15.50 11.81 -12.51
C ALA A 327 14.54 12.00 -11.33
N ASP A 328 14.61 11.14 -10.31
CA ASP A 328 13.93 11.37 -9.04
C ASP A 328 14.50 12.60 -8.31
N ALA A 329 13.74 13.10 -7.34
CA ALA A 329 14.14 14.26 -6.54
C ALA A 329 13.88 14.04 -5.05
N GLU A 330 14.65 14.75 -4.23
CA GLU A 330 14.29 15.01 -2.84
C GLU A 330 13.43 16.27 -2.76
N VAL A 331 12.50 16.31 -1.84
CA VAL A 331 11.59 17.44 -1.61
C VAL A 331 11.72 17.85 -0.16
N GLU A 332 12.04 19.12 0.05
CA GLU A 332 12.01 19.73 1.37
C GLU A 332 10.54 19.94 1.79
N THR A 333 10.17 19.33 2.91
CA THR A 333 8.86 19.49 3.55
C THR A 333 9.06 20.03 4.97
N PRO A 334 8.03 20.61 5.61
CA PRO A 334 8.10 21.01 7.01
C PRO A 334 8.53 19.86 7.95
N GLU A 335 8.20 18.61 7.59
CA GLU A 335 8.52 17.40 8.35
C GLU A 335 9.91 16.81 8.01
N GLY A 336 10.69 17.47 7.14
CA GLY A 336 12.01 17.02 6.71
C GLY A 336 12.10 16.72 5.21
N VAL A 337 13.16 16.03 4.79
CA VAL A 337 13.38 15.70 3.39
C VAL A 337 12.67 14.39 3.04
N ARG A 338 11.81 14.42 2.01
CA ARG A 338 11.14 13.23 1.49
C ARG A 338 11.55 12.95 0.05
N PRO A 339 11.65 11.68 -0.38
CA PRO A 339 11.88 11.37 -1.78
C PRO A 339 10.59 11.53 -2.60
N TRP A 340 10.71 12.15 -3.76
CA TRP A 340 9.73 12.09 -4.82
C TRP A 340 10.21 11.11 -5.90
N PHE A 341 9.75 9.88 -5.74
CA PHE A 341 10.00 8.78 -6.66
C PHE A 341 8.94 8.71 -7.76
N ARG A 342 9.40 8.79 -9.00
CA ARG A 342 8.59 9.04 -10.19
C ARG A 342 8.35 7.75 -10.95
N PRO A 343 7.24 7.66 -11.69
CA PRO A 343 7.10 6.61 -12.70
C PRO A 343 8.10 6.85 -13.84
N ASP A 344 8.25 5.82 -14.69
CA ASP A 344 8.72 6.03 -16.05
C ASP A 344 7.73 6.95 -16.82
N TRP A 345 8.03 7.26 -18.08
CA TRP A 345 7.30 8.26 -18.85
C TRP A 345 5.77 8.07 -18.78
N ASN A 346 5.08 9.09 -18.27
CA ASN A 346 3.64 9.08 -18.02
C ASN A 346 3.04 10.35 -18.61
N TYR A 347 2.51 10.23 -19.82
CA TYR A 347 2.08 11.37 -20.63
C TYR A 347 0.95 12.13 -19.96
N ASP A 348 -0.10 11.45 -19.51
CA ASP A 348 -1.24 12.10 -18.86
C ASP A 348 -0.85 12.77 -17.54
N LEU A 349 0.06 12.16 -16.77
CA LEU A 349 0.59 12.78 -15.56
C LEU A 349 1.42 14.02 -15.86
N PHE A 350 2.22 14.03 -16.94
CA PHE A 350 2.98 15.21 -17.38
C PHE A 350 2.05 16.38 -17.78
N LEU A 351 0.97 16.08 -18.52
CA LEU A 351 -0.04 17.08 -18.85
C LEU A 351 -0.67 17.68 -17.60
N SER A 352 -0.92 16.86 -16.57
CA SER A 352 -1.54 17.29 -15.34
C SER A 352 -0.62 17.91 -14.29
N GLN A 353 0.67 17.58 -14.24
CA GLN A 353 1.64 18.17 -13.31
C GLN A 353 3.07 18.05 -13.84
N ASP A 354 3.96 19.00 -13.49
CA ASP A 354 5.38 18.90 -13.84
C ASP A 354 6.11 17.94 -12.89
N TYR A 355 5.80 16.65 -13.00
CA TYR A 355 6.50 15.62 -12.24
C TYR A 355 7.95 15.43 -12.72
N THR A 356 8.37 16.11 -13.80
CA THR A 356 9.72 16.07 -14.36
C THR A 356 10.62 17.21 -13.86
N CYS A 357 10.13 18.06 -12.94
CA CYS A 357 10.91 19.16 -12.35
C CYS A 357 12.20 18.69 -11.66
N GLY A 358 13.19 19.54 -11.55
CA GLY A 358 14.51 19.18 -11.02
C GLY A 358 15.56 19.30 -12.10
N ILE A 359 16.14 18.17 -12.52
CA ILE A 359 17.06 18.09 -13.66
C ILE A 359 16.38 17.42 -14.85
N PHE A 360 16.42 18.07 -16.02
CA PHE A 360 15.81 17.61 -17.25
C PHE A 360 16.76 17.82 -18.44
N LEU A 361 17.30 16.74 -18.99
CA LEU A 361 18.23 16.77 -20.13
C LEU A 361 17.46 16.53 -21.42
N VAL A 362 17.82 17.26 -22.47
CA VAL A 362 17.23 17.19 -23.81
C VAL A 362 18.34 17.18 -24.85
N ARG A 363 18.20 16.32 -25.85
CA ARG A 363 18.99 16.40 -27.08
C ARG A 363 18.60 17.65 -27.85
N SER A 364 19.54 18.56 -28.09
CA SER A 364 19.23 19.90 -28.66
C SER A 364 18.53 19.84 -30.03
N GLY A 365 18.76 18.77 -30.80
CA GLY A 365 18.09 18.50 -32.06
C GLY A 365 16.56 18.44 -31.97
N LEU A 366 15.98 18.09 -30.81
CA LEU A 366 14.53 18.11 -30.58
C LEU A 366 13.94 19.53 -30.53
N LEU A 367 14.78 20.54 -30.30
CA LEU A 367 14.37 21.95 -30.29
C LEU A 367 14.82 22.68 -31.55
N ALA A 368 15.57 22.02 -32.44
CA ALA A 368 16.08 22.63 -33.66
C ALA A 368 14.93 22.96 -34.62
N GLY A 369 14.93 24.17 -35.19
CA GLY A 369 13.91 24.61 -36.14
C GLY A 369 12.54 24.94 -35.52
N LYS A 370 12.39 24.81 -34.20
CA LYS A 370 11.19 25.25 -33.47
C LYS A 370 11.29 26.74 -33.12
N PRO A 371 10.15 27.46 -32.96
CA PRO A 371 10.16 28.81 -32.41
C PRO A 371 10.93 28.83 -31.07
N PRO A 372 11.64 29.93 -30.75
CA PRO A 372 12.36 30.03 -29.48
C PRO A 372 11.41 29.73 -28.32
N ALA A 373 11.75 28.72 -27.52
CA ALA A 373 11.02 28.45 -26.29
C ALA A 373 11.14 29.68 -25.38
N LEU A 374 10.00 30.24 -24.96
CA LEU A 374 9.97 31.45 -24.14
C LEU A 374 10.13 31.12 -22.65
N THR A 375 9.76 29.91 -22.26
CA THR A 375 9.75 29.43 -20.88
C THR A 375 10.24 27.97 -20.78
N ILE A 376 10.74 27.55 -19.61
CA ILE A 376 11.12 26.15 -19.35
C ILE A 376 9.97 25.18 -19.69
N PRO A 377 8.70 25.45 -19.31
CA PRO A 377 7.55 24.68 -19.77
C PRO A 377 7.49 24.52 -21.29
N ASP A 378 7.62 25.61 -22.05
CA ASP A 378 7.59 25.55 -23.52
C ASP A 378 8.71 24.67 -24.08
N ALA A 379 9.91 24.75 -23.50
CA ALA A 379 11.06 23.94 -23.93
C ALA A 379 10.84 22.45 -23.63
N LYS A 380 10.41 22.11 -22.42
CA LYS A 380 10.11 20.72 -22.02
C LYS A 380 9.03 20.14 -22.94
N VAL A 381 7.92 20.85 -23.11
CA VAL A 381 6.79 20.45 -23.94
C VAL A 381 7.18 20.31 -25.42
N SER A 382 7.95 21.25 -25.96
CA SER A 382 8.42 21.19 -27.35
C SER A 382 9.35 20.01 -27.59
N ALA A 383 10.22 19.67 -26.63
CA ALA A 383 11.09 18.50 -26.74
C ALA A 383 10.28 17.20 -26.81
N ILE A 384 9.23 17.08 -26.00
CA ILE A 384 8.38 15.89 -25.92
C ILE A 384 7.61 15.63 -27.22
N GLU A 385 7.25 16.67 -27.98
CA GLU A 385 6.52 16.53 -29.25
C GLU A 385 7.27 15.67 -30.29
N ASP A 386 8.59 15.73 -30.29
CA ASP A 386 9.43 15.05 -31.28
C ASP A 386 10.21 13.86 -30.67
N ALA A 387 10.21 13.75 -29.34
CA ALA A 387 10.84 12.64 -28.64
C ALA A 387 10.01 11.36 -28.82
N LYS A 388 10.71 10.24 -29.05
CA LYS A 388 10.04 8.93 -29.01
C LYS A 388 9.80 8.53 -27.55
N PRO A 389 8.62 8.03 -27.17
CA PRO A 389 8.31 7.68 -25.77
C PRO A 389 9.32 6.72 -25.11
N ASP A 390 9.86 5.76 -25.87
CA ASP A 390 10.86 4.80 -25.42
C ASP A 390 12.26 5.42 -25.23
N ARG A 391 12.50 6.62 -25.75
CA ARG A 391 13.73 7.40 -25.60
C ARG A 391 13.60 8.52 -24.56
N ILE A 392 12.47 8.58 -23.85
CA ILE A 392 12.29 9.43 -22.66
C ILE A 392 12.61 8.57 -21.43
N VAL A 393 13.78 8.80 -20.83
CA VAL A 393 14.34 7.93 -19.80
C VAL A 393 14.20 8.56 -18.42
N HIS A 394 13.61 7.78 -17.51
CA HIS A 394 13.59 8.07 -16.09
C HIS A 394 14.78 7.42 -15.37
N VAL A 395 15.53 8.21 -14.61
CA VAL A 395 16.55 7.74 -13.67
C VAL A 395 15.96 7.65 -12.26
N PRO A 396 15.70 6.45 -11.72
CA PRO A 396 15.10 6.28 -10.40
C PRO A 396 16.12 6.46 -9.27
N GLU A 397 16.81 7.60 -9.28
CA GLU A 397 17.80 8.03 -8.30
C GLU A 397 17.56 9.51 -8.01
N THR A 398 17.67 9.91 -6.74
CA THR A 398 17.53 11.32 -6.41
C THR A 398 18.77 12.08 -6.87
N LEU A 399 18.59 12.96 -7.86
CA LEU A 399 19.67 13.80 -8.41
C LEU A 399 19.53 15.28 -8.04
N THR A 400 18.33 15.68 -7.61
CA THR A 400 18.06 17.07 -7.20
C THR A 400 17.32 17.12 -5.88
N ARG A 401 17.48 18.22 -5.15
CA ARG A 401 16.64 18.61 -4.03
C ARG A 401 15.79 19.81 -4.40
N LEU A 402 14.48 19.72 -4.22
CA LEU A 402 13.50 20.75 -4.51
C LEU A 402 13.09 21.43 -3.21
N LYS A 403 12.97 22.76 -3.22
CA LYS A 403 12.44 23.54 -2.10
C LYS A 403 10.91 23.46 -1.96
N GLY A 404 10.27 22.53 -2.67
CA GLY A 404 8.82 22.32 -2.76
C GLY A 404 8.43 21.88 -4.17
N VAL A 405 7.30 21.19 -4.31
CA VAL A 405 6.83 20.65 -5.61
C VAL A 405 5.87 21.58 -6.35
N ASP A 406 5.27 22.54 -5.65
CA ASP A 406 4.23 23.41 -6.19
C ASP A 406 4.75 24.81 -6.58
N GLN A 407 6.08 24.98 -6.68
CA GLN A 407 6.70 26.31 -6.72
C GLN A 407 6.78 26.96 -8.11
N CYS A 408 6.47 26.22 -9.19
CA CYS A 408 6.49 26.78 -10.55
C CYS A 408 5.21 26.43 -11.31
N THR A 409 4.26 27.35 -11.27
CA THR A 409 2.95 27.25 -11.92
C THR A 409 2.90 28.06 -13.23
N ASP A 410 3.76 29.06 -13.35
CA ASP A 410 3.76 30.03 -14.44
C ASP A 410 4.11 29.39 -15.80
N GLY A 411 3.34 29.73 -16.83
CA GLY A 411 3.57 29.28 -18.21
C GLY A 411 3.09 27.86 -18.52
N TRP A 412 2.94 26.97 -17.53
CA TRP A 412 2.55 25.57 -17.76
C TRP A 412 1.18 25.40 -18.44
N VAL A 413 0.15 26.14 -17.98
CA VAL A 413 -1.19 26.06 -18.59
C VAL A 413 -1.13 26.43 -20.07
N ALA A 414 -0.43 27.53 -20.40
CA ALA A 414 -0.29 27.99 -21.78
C ALA A 414 0.54 27.02 -22.64
N ALA A 415 1.65 26.50 -22.11
CA ALA A 415 2.51 25.55 -22.81
C ALA A 415 1.76 24.26 -23.18
N ILE A 416 1.01 23.68 -22.23
CA ILE A 416 0.20 22.48 -22.47
C ILE A 416 -0.97 22.78 -23.41
N GLN A 417 -1.66 23.92 -23.25
CA GLN A 417 -2.74 24.33 -24.15
C GLN A 417 -2.26 24.41 -25.60
N ASN A 418 -1.12 25.06 -25.82
CA ASN A 418 -0.52 25.21 -27.15
C ASN A 418 -0.08 23.87 -27.75
N HIS A 419 0.48 22.98 -26.92
CA HIS A 419 0.84 21.63 -27.34
C HIS A 419 -0.36 20.82 -27.82
N LEU A 420 -1.44 20.81 -27.05
CA LEU A 420 -2.65 20.09 -27.42
C LEU A 420 -3.27 20.65 -28.70
N HIS A 421 -3.27 21.98 -28.88
CA HIS A 421 -3.67 22.62 -30.13
C HIS A 421 -2.80 22.18 -31.32
N ARG A 422 -1.47 22.12 -31.17
CA ARG A 422 -0.57 21.63 -32.23
C ARG A 422 -0.81 20.15 -32.56
N ARG A 423 -1.17 19.33 -31.57
CA ARG A 423 -1.60 17.94 -31.77
C ARG A 423 -3.00 17.81 -32.41
N GLY A 424 -3.69 18.91 -32.67
CA GLY A 424 -5.03 18.93 -33.28
C GLY A 424 -6.17 18.68 -32.30
N PHE A 425 -5.91 18.75 -30.99
CA PHE A 425 -6.95 18.61 -29.97
C PHE A 425 -7.40 19.98 -29.45
N PRO A 426 -8.67 20.37 -29.64
CA PRO A 426 -9.24 21.58 -29.02
C PRO A 426 -9.59 21.34 -27.54
N ALA A 427 -8.65 20.77 -26.79
CA ALA A 427 -8.77 20.58 -25.35
C ALA A 427 -8.67 21.93 -24.62
N THR A 428 -9.19 22.02 -23.39
CA THR A 428 -8.97 23.20 -22.55
C THR A 428 -8.16 22.82 -21.32
N VAL A 429 -7.16 23.64 -21.00
CA VAL A 429 -6.26 23.43 -19.87
C VAL A 429 -6.49 24.51 -18.83
N GLN A 430 -6.64 24.09 -17.58
CA GLN A 430 -6.88 24.99 -16.45
C GLN A 430 -6.01 24.56 -15.27
N ALA A 431 -5.60 25.50 -14.43
CA ALA A 431 -5.05 25.16 -13.12
C ALA A 431 -6.10 24.39 -12.31
N ALA A 432 -5.69 23.34 -11.62
CA ALA A 432 -6.58 22.58 -10.75
C ALA A 432 -6.99 23.43 -9.54
N ALA A 433 -8.22 23.23 -9.04
CA ALA A 433 -8.69 23.93 -7.86
C ALA A 433 -7.83 23.59 -6.64
N GLY A 434 -7.51 24.58 -5.81
CA GLY A 434 -6.75 24.41 -4.56
C GLY A 434 -5.23 24.36 -4.71
N ASN A 435 -4.69 23.93 -5.87
CA ASN A 435 -3.25 23.89 -6.12
C ASN A 435 -2.92 24.28 -7.57
N GLY A 436 -2.32 25.47 -7.75
CA GLY A 436 -1.97 26.03 -9.05
C GLY A 436 -0.88 25.28 -9.83
N ALA A 437 -0.14 24.38 -9.18
CA ALA A 437 0.90 23.58 -9.83
C ALA A 437 0.34 22.37 -10.59
N ARG A 438 -0.88 21.98 -10.28
CA ARG A 438 -1.62 20.91 -10.95
C ARG A 438 -2.56 21.49 -11.99
N ARG A 439 -2.90 20.68 -12.98
CA ARG A 439 -3.67 21.08 -14.15
C ARG A 439 -4.74 20.06 -14.44
N ARG A 440 -5.92 20.56 -14.79
CA ARG A 440 -6.99 19.79 -15.39
C ARG A 440 -6.97 20.03 -16.88
N VAL A 441 -6.84 18.95 -17.64
CA VAL A 441 -7.07 18.93 -19.09
C VAL A 441 -8.48 18.43 -19.31
N ARG A 442 -9.33 19.25 -19.94
CA ARG A 442 -10.65 18.84 -20.39
C ARG A 442 -10.58 18.51 -21.87
N TRP A 443 -10.71 17.23 -22.18
CA TRP A 443 -10.71 16.75 -23.55
C TRP A 443 -12.06 17.01 -24.22
N PRO A 444 -12.07 17.38 -25.51
CA PRO A 444 -13.31 17.65 -26.22
C PRO A 444 -14.03 16.33 -26.52
N VAL A 445 -15.35 16.31 -26.32
CA VAL A 445 -16.19 15.22 -26.79
C VAL A 445 -16.17 15.22 -28.33
N PRO A 446 -15.89 14.08 -29.01
CA PRO A 446 -15.94 14.01 -30.46
C PRO A 446 -17.31 14.43 -31.00
N HIS A 447 -17.32 15.17 -32.11
CA HIS A 447 -18.55 15.65 -32.76
C HIS A 447 -19.53 14.53 -33.11
N SER A 448 -19.02 13.34 -33.45
CA SER A 448 -19.82 12.15 -33.75
C SER A 448 -20.64 11.65 -32.57
N ARG A 449 -20.29 12.05 -31.33
CA ARG A 449 -20.91 11.60 -30.08
C ARG A 449 -21.19 10.10 -30.11
N PRO A 450 -20.14 9.25 -30.12
CA PRO A 450 -20.31 7.80 -30.27
C PRO A 450 -21.30 7.24 -29.24
N LEU A 451 -22.09 6.26 -29.67
CA LEU A 451 -22.96 5.51 -28.75
C LEU A 451 -22.11 4.78 -27.71
N VAL A 452 -22.46 4.92 -26.44
CA VAL A 452 -21.84 4.21 -25.32
C VAL A 452 -22.78 3.10 -24.85
N SER A 453 -22.32 1.85 -24.88
CA SER A 453 -23.07 0.71 -24.32
C SER A 453 -22.59 0.42 -22.91
N LEU A 454 -23.44 0.73 -21.93
CA LEU A 454 -23.21 0.43 -20.52
C LEU A 454 -23.66 -1.01 -20.22
N ILE A 455 -22.72 -1.86 -19.83
CA ILE A 455 -22.88 -3.29 -19.60
C ILE A 455 -22.87 -3.53 -18.09
N VAL A 456 -23.99 -4.02 -17.56
CA VAL A 456 -24.24 -4.17 -16.12
C VAL A 456 -24.67 -5.61 -15.80
N PRO A 457 -23.74 -6.49 -15.40
CA PRO A 457 -24.09 -7.81 -14.89
C PRO A 457 -24.82 -7.72 -13.55
N THR A 458 -25.85 -8.52 -13.34
CA THR A 458 -26.62 -8.52 -12.10
C THR A 458 -27.14 -9.91 -11.74
N ARG A 459 -27.37 -10.11 -10.45
CA ARG A 459 -28.13 -11.23 -9.90
C ARG A 459 -28.75 -10.80 -8.58
N ASP A 460 -30.08 -10.86 -8.50
CA ASP A 460 -30.84 -10.47 -7.32
C ASP A 460 -30.50 -9.02 -6.86
N ARG A 461 -30.78 -8.67 -5.60
CA ARG A 461 -30.39 -7.39 -4.98
C ARG A 461 -30.87 -6.16 -5.76
N LEU A 462 -32.18 -6.08 -5.94
CA LEU A 462 -32.85 -4.94 -6.58
C LEU A 462 -32.47 -3.60 -5.95
N ASP A 463 -32.19 -3.55 -4.66
CA ASP A 463 -31.72 -2.36 -3.95
C ASP A 463 -30.45 -1.78 -4.58
N LEU A 464 -29.47 -2.63 -4.89
CA LEU A 464 -28.22 -2.24 -5.54
C LEU A 464 -28.47 -1.87 -7.01
N LEU A 465 -29.08 -2.77 -7.77
CA LEU A 465 -29.30 -2.57 -9.21
C LEU A 465 -30.11 -1.31 -9.50
N ARG A 466 -31.18 -1.06 -8.74
CA ARG A 466 -32.02 0.13 -8.91
C ARG A 466 -31.22 1.40 -8.60
N THR A 467 -30.43 1.39 -7.53
CA THR A 467 -29.57 2.53 -7.17
C THR A 467 -28.59 2.85 -8.28
N CYS A 468 -27.94 1.83 -8.85
CA CYS A 468 -27.05 1.97 -10.00
C CYS A 468 -27.78 2.58 -11.21
N ILE A 469 -28.85 1.96 -11.70
CA ILE A 469 -29.58 2.42 -12.90
C ILE A 469 -30.18 3.81 -12.71
N ASP A 470 -30.78 4.11 -11.55
CA ASP A 470 -31.37 5.41 -11.27
C ASP A 470 -30.28 6.49 -11.15
N SER A 471 -29.12 6.19 -10.57
CA SER A 471 -28.00 7.14 -10.51
C SER A 471 -27.46 7.44 -11.92
N ILE A 472 -27.28 6.44 -12.78
CA ILE A 472 -26.89 6.62 -14.18
C ILE A 472 -27.90 7.53 -14.89
N ARG A 473 -29.19 7.24 -14.81
CA ARG A 473 -30.24 8.04 -15.48
C ARG A 473 -30.28 9.49 -15.00
N ARG A 474 -30.17 9.71 -13.69
CA ARG A 474 -30.27 11.06 -13.10
C ARG A 474 -29.04 11.91 -13.34
N ARG A 475 -27.86 11.30 -13.33
CA ARG A 475 -26.58 12.02 -13.38
C ARG A 475 -26.10 12.22 -14.82
N THR A 476 -26.30 11.25 -15.70
CA THR A 476 -25.72 11.28 -17.05
C THR A 476 -26.29 12.41 -17.90
N THR A 477 -25.43 13.33 -18.32
CA THR A 477 -25.78 14.42 -19.24
C THR A 477 -25.51 14.09 -20.71
N TYR A 478 -24.68 13.07 -20.97
CA TYR A 478 -24.37 12.62 -22.32
C TYR A 478 -25.59 11.93 -22.96
N PRO A 479 -26.01 12.31 -24.17
CA PRO A 479 -27.30 11.89 -24.71
C PRO A 479 -27.29 10.52 -25.39
N ASN A 480 -26.13 10.02 -25.83
CA ASN A 480 -26.05 8.85 -26.72
C ASN A 480 -25.51 7.61 -25.99
N TYR A 481 -26.32 7.03 -25.12
CA TYR A 481 -25.97 5.79 -24.42
C TYR A 481 -27.13 4.79 -24.41
N GLU A 482 -26.78 3.51 -24.27
CA GLU A 482 -27.73 2.42 -23.97
C GLU A 482 -27.28 1.68 -22.70
N ILE A 483 -28.21 1.02 -22.02
CA ILE A 483 -27.93 0.18 -20.85
C ILE A 483 -28.33 -1.25 -21.18
N ILE A 484 -27.37 -2.16 -21.07
CA ILE A 484 -27.52 -3.61 -21.24
C ILE A 484 -27.32 -4.27 -19.88
N VAL A 485 -28.37 -4.90 -19.35
CA VAL A 485 -28.33 -5.61 -18.08
C VAL A 485 -28.27 -7.11 -18.34
N ILE A 486 -27.24 -7.78 -17.81
CA ILE A 486 -27.09 -9.24 -17.92
C ILE A 486 -27.61 -9.89 -16.65
N ASP A 487 -28.76 -10.55 -16.75
CA ASP A 487 -29.40 -11.22 -15.62
C ASP A 487 -28.88 -12.65 -15.47
N ASN A 488 -28.05 -12.90 -14.45
CA ASN A 488 -27.55 -14.23 -14.13
C ASN A 488 -28.51 -14.98 -13.20
N GLN A 489 -29.68 -15.33 -13.73
CA GLN A 489 -30.70 -16.16 -13.06
C GLN A 489 -31.19 -15.55 -11.73
N SER A 490 -31.59 -14.28 -11.73
CA SER A 490 -32.26 -13.67 -10.56
C SER A 490 -33.50 -14.47 -10.17
N ARG A 491 -33.68 -14.66 -8.86
CA ARG A 491 -34.79 -15.39 -8.22
C ARG A 491 -35.66 -14.51 -7.35
N ASP A 492 -35.15 -13.39 -6.88
CA ASP A 492 -35.92 -12.43 -6.10
C ASP A 492 -37.07 -11.90 -6.94
N ALA A 493 -38.30 -12.10 -6.47
CA ALA A 493 -39.51 -11.76 -7.20
C ALA A 493 -39.55 -10.27 -7.59
N GLU A 494 -39.07 -9.39 -6.71
CA GLU A 494 -39.01 -7.95 -6.97
C GLU A 494 -37.99 -7.61 -8.07
N THR A 495 -36.82 -8.26 -8.08
CA THR A 495 -35.78 -8.07 -9.10
C THR A 495 -36.30 -8.50 -10.47
N VAL A 496 -36.91 -9.70 -10.54
CA VAL A 496 -37.50 -10.22 -11.78
C VAL A 496 -38.61 -9.32 -12.30
N ALA A 497 -39.49 -8.84 -11.41
CA ALA A 497 -40.56 -7.91 -11.78
C ALA A 497 -40.02 -6.58 -12.30
N TYR A 498 -38.98 -6.04 -11.65
CA TYR A 498 -38.29 -4.82 -12.09
C TYR A 498 -37.67 -4.99 -13.48
N LEU A 499 -36.87 -6.03 -13.70
CA LEU A 499 -36.21 -6.29 -14.99
C LEU A 499 -37.22 -6.45 -16.13
N ARG A 500 -38.32 -7.19 -15.90
CA ARG A 500 -39.40 -7.33 -16.90
C ARG A 500 -40.03 -5.98 -17.25
N ARG A 501 -40.30 -5.14 -16.25
CA ARG A 501 -40.89 -3.82 -16.45
C ARG A 501 -39.95 -2.91 -17.24
N GLU A 502 -38.69 -2.80 -16.83
CA GLU A 502 -37.72 -1.91 -17.50
C GLU A 502 -37.38 -2.40 -18.92
N SER A 503 -37.40 -3.71 -19.17
CA SER A 503 -37.28 -4.27 -20.52
C SER A 503 -38.49 -3.92 -21.39
N ALA A 504 -39.71 -3.91 -20.82
CA ALA A 504 -40.93 -3.60 -21.55
C ALA A 504 -41.05 -2.12 -21.91
N THR A 505 -40.50 -1.22 -21.09
CA THR A 505 -40.44 0.22 -21.40
C THR A 505 -39.35 0.56 -22.43
N GLY A 506 -38.48 -0.39 -22.78
CA GLY A 506 -37.32 -0.18 -23.64
C GLY A 506 -36.22 0.66 -23.00
N SER A 507 -36.34 0.95 -21.70
CA SER A 507 -35.44 1.85 -20.97
C SER A 507 -34.10 1.18 -20.62
N ILE A 508 -34.07 -0.16 -20.60
CA ILE A 508 -32.85 -0.98 -20.56
C ILE A 508 -33.06 -2.22 -21.44
N ARG A 509 -31.98 -2.80 -21.95
CA ARG A 509 -32.00 -4.09 -22.62
C ARG A 509 -31.60 -5.18 -21.64
N VAL A 510 -32.52 -6.04 -21.25
CA VAL A 510 -32.23 -7.17 -20.34
C VAL A 510 -31.86 -8.40 -21.17
N VAL A 511 -30.76 -9.06 -20.79
CA VAL A 511 -30.22 -10.23 -21.47
C VAL A 511 -30.06 -11.36 -20.44
N PRO A 512 -30.73 -12.51 -20.62
CA PRO A 512 -30.58 -13.62 -19.70
C PRO A 512 -29.21 -14.29 -19.87
N TYR A 513 -28.61 -14.72 -18.77
CA TYR A 513 -27.40 -15.54 -18.76
C TYR A 513 -27.61 -16.80 -17.90
N ASP A 514 -27.89 -17.89 -18.59
CA ASP A 514 -28.27 -19.18 -18.00
C ASP A 514 -27.07 -20.12 -17.83
N SER A 515 -26.10 -19.70 -17.02
CA SER A 515 -24.91 -20.48 -16.69
C SER A 515 -24.38 -20.10 -15.29
N TYR A 516 -23.34 -20.82 -14.85
CA TYR A 516 -22.59 -20.45 -13.64
C TYR A 516 -21.99 -19.06 -13.79
N PHE A 517 -21.91 -18.34 -12.66
CA PHE A 517 -21.36 -16.98 -12.63
C PHE A 517 -19.96 -16.94 -13.23
N ASN A 518 -19.82 -16.20 -14.32
CA ASN A 518 -18.57 -15.91 -15.00
C ASN A 518 -18.67 -14.46 -15.48
N PHE A 519 -18.05 -13.55 -14.72
CA PHE A 519 -18.06 -12.12 -15.02
C PHE A 519 -17.51 -11.85 -16.41
N SER A 520 -16.39 -12.46 -16.76
CA SER A 520 -15.74 -12.31 -18.04
C SER A 520 -16.63 -12.75 -19.21
N ASP A 521 -17.28 -13.91 -19.08
CA ASP A 521 -18.15 -14.45 -20.14
C ASP A 521 -19.42 -13.62 -20.34
N MET A 522 -20.07 -13.21 -19.25
CA MET A 522 -21.24 -12.33 -19.30
C MET A 522 -20.94 -11.01 -20.02
N ASN A 523 -19.81 -10.39 -19.68
CA ASN A 523 -19.39 -9.14 -20.30
C ASN A 523 -18.98 -9.33 -21.77
N ASN A 524 -18.31 -10.43 -22.12
CA ASN A 524 -17.99 -10.77 -23.50
C ASN A 524 -19.25 -10.97 -24.37
N MET A 525 -20.22 -11.71 -23.85
CA MET A 525 -21.50 -11.95 -24.52
C MET A 525 -22.25 -10.63 -24.75
N ALA A 526 -22.33 -9.77 -23.73
CA ALA A 526 -22.97 -8.47 -23.84
C ALA A 526 -22.24 -7.54 -24.81
N ALA A 527 -20.90 -7.53 -24.80
CA ALA A 527 -20.09 -6.77 -25.74
C ALA A 527 -20.34 -7.20 -27.20
N GLY A 528 -20.55 -8.50 -27.46
CA GLY A 528 -20.86 -9.02 -28.79
C GLY A 528 -22.20 -8.59 -29.37
N ILE A 529 -23.15 -8.15 -28.53
CA ILE A 529 -24.48 -7.66 -28.94
C ILE A 529 -24.68 -6.16 -28.73
N ALA A 530 -23.69 -5.48 -28.14
CA ALA A 530 -23.66 -4.05 -27.91
C ALA A 530 -23.59 -3.30 -29.24
N ARG A 531 -24.23 -2.12 -29.31
CA ARG A 531 -24.25 -1.29 -30.52
C ARG A 531 -23.29 -0.12 -30.44
N GLY A 532 -22.79 0.17 -29.25
CA GLY A 532 -21.90 1.29 -28.97
C GLY A 532 -20.54 1.12 -29.65
N ALA A 533 -19.98 2.26 -30.06
CA ALA A 533 -18.57 2.32 -30.44
C ALA A 533 -17.65 2.36 -29.21
N VAL A 534 -18.24 2.65 -28.04
CA VAL A 534 -17.60 2.59 -26.72
C VAL A 534 -18.36 1.59 -25.85
N LEU A 535 -17.62 0.68 -25.22
CA LEU A 535 -18.13 -0.24 -24.21
C LEU A 535 -17.78 0.32 -22.82
N GLY A 536 -18.74 0.31 -21.91
CA GLY A 536 -18.55 0.63 -20.51
C GLY A 536 -18.96 -0.54 -19.63
N PHE A 537 -18.02 -1.17 -18.95
CA PHE A 537 -18.27 -2.23 -17.98
C PHE A 537 -18.47 -1.59 -16.61
N VAL A 538 -19.64 -1.81 -16.03
CA VAL A 538 -20.08 -1.14 -14.80
C VAL A 538 -20.75 -2.18 -13.89
N ASN A 539 -20.30 -2.30 -12.64
CA ASN A 539 -20.95 -3.21 -11.70
C ASN A 539 -22.34 -2.71 -11.28
N ASN A 540 -23.21 -3.61 -10.85
CA ASN A 540 -24.58 -3.27 -10.43
C ASN A 540 -24.67 -2.60 -9.04
N ASP A 541 -23.57 -2.54 -8.29
CA ASP A 541 -23.44 -2.00 -6.93
C ASP A 541 -22.66 -0.67 -6.88
N VAL A 542 -22.67 0.07 -8.00
CA VAL A 542 -22.13 1.44 -8.05
C VAL A 542 -23.21 2.51 -7.92
N GLU A 543 -22.84 3.69 -7.43
CA GLU A 543 -23.68 4.88 -7.43
C GLU A 543 -22.92 6.08 -8.01
N LEU A 544 -23.45 6.66 -9.09
CA LEU A 544 -22.84 7.80 -9.79
C LEU A 544 -22.92 9.09 -8.96
N ILE A 545 -21.77 9.73 -8.79
CA ILE A 545 -21.66 11.05 -8.14
C ILE A 545 -21.59 12.15 -9.21
N THR A 546 -20.72 11.95 -10.22
CA THR A 546 -20.41 12.96 -11.24
C THR A 546 -21.43 12.99 -12.38
N PRO A 547 -22.08 14.13 -12.69
CA PRO A 547 -23.03 14.22 -13.81
C PRO A 547 -22.42 14.11 -15.23
N GLY A 548 -21.37 14.88 -15.51
CA GLY A 548 -20.72 14.92 -16.83
C GLY A 548 -19.68 13.82 -17.05
N TRP A 549 -19.93 12.63 -16.51
CA TRP A 549 -18.94 11.56 -16.43
C TRP A 549 -18.66 10.90 -17.78
N LEU A 550 -19.70 10.66 -18.59
CA LEU A 550 -19.53 10.09 -19.93
C LEU A 550 -18.84 11.06 -20.88
N GLU A 551 -19.06 12.37 -20.77
CA GLU A 551 -18.33 13.37 -21.54
C GLU A 551 -16.83 13.33 -21.26
N GLU A 552 -16.44 13.20 -19.99
CA GLU A 552 -15.04 13.07 -19.56
C GLU A 552 -14.42 11.78 -20.15
N ILE A 553 -15.11 10.65 -20.01
CA ILE A 553 -14.66 9.34 -20.53
C ILE A 553 -14.54 9.34 -22.06
N VAL A 554 -15.59 9.81 -22.75
CA VAL A 554 -15.63 9.85 -24.22
C VAL A 554 -14.61 10.85 -24.78
N GLY A 555 -14.39 11.98 -24.09
CA GLY A 555 -13.32 12.92 -24.45
C GLY A 555 -11.94 12.28 -24.36
N LEU A 556 -11.66 11.52 -23.30
CA LEU A 556 -10.41 10.77 -23.16
C LEU A 556 -10.26 9.67 -24.22
N LEU A 557 -11.31 8.88 -24.47
CA LEU A 557 -11.30 7.83 -25.50
C LEU A 557 -11.31 8.35 -26.94
N GLY A 558 -11.59 9.64 -27.14
CA GLY A 558 -11.43 10.34 -28.41
C GLY A 558 -9.97 10.42 -28.87
N ARG A 559 -9.02 10.17 -27.98
CA ARG A 559 -7.59 10.06 -28.28
C ARG A 559 -7.26 8.66 -28.82
N PRO A 560 -6.67 8.54 -30.02
CA PRO A 560 -6.32 7.24 -30.61
C PRO A 560 -5.39 6.40 -29.72
N GLU A 561 -4.45 7.06 -29.02
CA GLU A 561 -3.48 6.41 -28.14
C GLU A 561 -4.08 5.86 -26.84
N VAL A 562 -5.27 6.30 -26.42
CA VAL A 562 -5.92 5.79 -25.19
C VAL A 562 -6.68 4.53 -25.53
N GLY A 563 -6.40 3.43 -24.83
CA GLY A 563 -7.06 2.14 -25.02
C GLY A 563 -8.18 1.87 -24.03
N ALA A 564 -8.02 2.30 -22.77
CA ALA A 564 -9.05 2.19 -21.75
C ALA A 564 -9.01 3.37 -20.76
N VAL A 565 -10.15 3.64 -20.13
CA VAL A 565 -10.35 4.69 -19.12
C VAL A 565 -11.03 4.11 -17.89
N GLY A 566 -10.50 4.42 -16.70
CA GLY A 566 -11.10 4.07 -15.41
C GLY A 566 -11.44 5.30 -14.57
N ALA A 567 -12.43 5.15 -13.68
CA ALA A 567 -12.92 6.19 -12.79
C ALA A 567 -12.32 6.12 -11.37
N LYS A 568 -12.51 7.16 -10.57
CA LYS A 568 -12.24 7.12 -9.13
C LYS A 568 -13.42 6.47 -8.40
N LEU A 569 -13.16 5.34 -7.75
CA LEU A 569 -14.16 4.65 -6.93
C LEU A 569 -13.91 4.91 -5.46
N LEU A 570 -14.99 5.18 -4.74
CA LEU A 570 -15.00 5.50 -3.32
C LEU A 570 -15.80 4.44 -2.55
N TYR A 571 -15.33 4.14 -1.35
CA TYR A 571 -16.16 3.53 -0.32
C TYR A 571 -17.15 4.57 0.24
N ARG A 572 -18.22 4.11 0.89
CA ARG A 572 -19.22 4.98 1.54
C ARG A 572 -18.65 5.85 2.67
N ASN A 573 -17.51 5.46 3.23
CA ASN A 573 -16.78 6.24 4.23
C ASN A 573 -15.85 7.30 3.61
N GLU A 574 -16.03 7.63 2.33
CA GLU A 574 -15.24 8.60 1.55
C GLU A 574 -13.76 8.21 1.36
N MET A 575 -13.36 7.00 1.72
CA MET A 575 -12.02 6.49 1.39
C MET A 575 -11.98 6.07 -0.08
N LEU A 576 -10.83 6.26 -0.74
CA LEU A 576 -10.62 5.72 -2.07
C LEU A 576 -10.65 4.20 -2.01
N GLN A 577 -11.28 3.59 -3.00
CA GLN A 577 -11.22 2.15 -3.27
C GLN A 577 -10.36 1.88 -4.52
N HIS A 578 -10.47 2.74 -5.53
CA HIS A 578 -9.73 2.60 -6.79
C HIS A 578 -9.16 3.94 -7.27
N GLY A 579 -7.83 4.04 -7.24
CA GLY A 579 -7.04 5.15 -7.77
C GLY A 579 -6.12 4.77 -8.95
N GLY A 580 -6.52 3.77 -9.74
CA GLY A 580 -5.64 3.03 -10.67
C GLY A 580 -5.14 1.72 -10.05
N ILE A 581 -4.57 0.82 -10.86
CA ILE A 581 -3.98 -0.45 -10.40
C ILE A 581 -2.47 -0.46 -10.65
N VAL A 582 -1.72 -0.88 -9.62
CA VAL A 582 -0.28 -1.13 -9.65
C VAL A 582 -0.04 -2.63 -9.77
N ILE A 583 0.85 -3.04 -10.67
CA ILE A 583 1.19 -4.44 -10.92
C ILE A 583 2.48 -4.81 -10.17
N GLY A 584 2.57 -6.06 -9.75
CA GLY A 584 3.69 -6.59 -8.97
C GLY A 584 3.46 -6.55 -7.46
N VAL A 585 2.38 -5.92 -6.99
CA VAL A 585 2.02 -5.89 -5.56
C VAL A 585 1.67 -7.31 -5.11
N ASP A 586 2.36 -7.82 -4.09
CA ASP A 586 2.35 -9.23 -3.66
C ASP A 586 2.57 -10.23 -4.83
N GLY A 587 3.31 -9.77 -5.85
CA GLY A 587 3.58 -10.46 -7.10
C GLY A 587 2.34 -10.67 -7.97
N LEU A 588 1.31 -9.85 -7.80
CA LEU A 588 0.07 -9.82 -8.58
C LEU A 588 -0.25 -8.38 -8.99
N ALA A 589 -1.27 -7.76 -8.41
CA ALA A 589 -1.77 -6.43 -8.70
C ALA A 589 -2.66 -5.95 -7.55
N GLU A 590 -2.65 -4.64 -7.27
CA GLU A 590 -3.53 -4.02 -6.28
C GLU A 590 -3.95 -2.61 -6.68
N ASN A 591 -5.12 -2.19 -6.22
CA ASN A 591 -5.62 -0.82 -6.34
C ASN A 591 -4.76 0.16 -5.54
N ALA A 592 -4.39 1.27 -6.18
CA ALA A 592 -3.68 2.35 -5.54
C ALA A 592 -4.60 3.16 -4.60
N PHE A 593 -4.00 3.72 -3.53
CA PHE A 593 -4.59 4.72 -2.65
C PHE A 593 -5.79 4.29 -1.79
N GLN A 594 -5.98 3.00 -1.52
CA GLN A 594 -7.08 2.50 -0.67
C GLN A 594 -7.12 3.08 0.77
N HIS A 595 -6.02 3.69 1.22
CA HIS A 595 -5.87 4.31 2.55
C HIS A 595 -5.98 5.83 2.51
N THR A 596 -6.33 6.41 1.36
CA THR A 596 -6.38 7.86 1.15
C THR A 596 -7.82 8.32 1.17
N HIS A 597 -8.12 9.40 1.90
CA HIS A 597 -9.47 9.98 1.90
C HIS A 597 -9.72 10.70 0.57
N ARG A 598 -10.99 10.83 0.16
CA ARG A 598 -11.44 11.44 -1.09
C ARG A 598 -10.75 12.77 -1.45
N ASN A 599 -10.56 13.62 -0.45
CA ASN A 599 -10.04 14.97 -0.59
C ASN A 599 -8.53 15.06 -0.37
N ASP A 600 -7.88 13.96 0.00
CA ASP A 600 -6.45 13.92 0.19
C ASP A 600 -5.76 13.78 -1.17
N ASP A 601 -4.65 14.49 -1.32
CA ASP A 601 -3.86 14.53 -2.56
C ASP A 601 -3.02 13.27 -2.82
N GLY A 602 -2.98 12.35 -1.85
CA GLY A 602 -2.20 11.13 -1.91
C GLY A 602 -0.72 11.38 -2.21
N TYR A 603 -0.06 10.40 -2.81
CA TYR A 603 1.36 10.48 -3.14
C TYR A 603 1.62 11.55 -4.22
N PHE A 604 2.16 12.70 -3.83
CA PHE A 604 2.49 13.84 -4.71
C PHE A 604 1.35 14.25 -5.66
N GLY A 605 0.12 14.35 -5.14
CA GLY A 605 -1.02 14.85 -5.90
C GLY A 605 -1.70 13.83 -6.81
N ARG A 606 -1.23 12.58 -6.86
CA ARG A 606 -1.68 11.56 -7.83
C ARG A 606 -3.17 11.18 -7.73
N THR A 607 -3.84 11.45 -6.62
CA THR A 607 -5.30 11.19 -6.47
C THR A 607 -6.17 12.33 -7.00
N SER A 608 -5.55 13.48 -7.30
CA SER A 608 -6.23 14.71 -7.72
C SER A 608 -6.03 15.02 -9.20
N VAL A 609 -5.18 14.25 -9.90
CA VAL A 609 -4.87 14.43 -11.32
C VAL A 609 -5.06 13.17 -12.15
N ALA A 610 -5.35 13.34 -13.45
CA ALA A 610 -5.36 12.23 -14.40
C ALA A 610 -3.93 11.71 -14.64
N GLY A 611 -3.82 10.41 -14.91
CA GLY A 611 -2.52 9.78 -15.16
C GLY A 611 -2.64 8.40 -15.75
N ASN A 612 -1.54 7.91 -16.32
CA ASN A 612 -1.48 6.55 -16.83
C ASN A 612 -1.16 5.57 -15.70
N TYR A 613 -1.85 4.43 -15.71
CA TYR A 613 -1.61 3.29 -14.82
C TYR A 613 -1.49 2.01 -15.64
N SER A 614 -1.03 0.94 -15.00
CA SER A 614 -0.90 -0.34 -15.69
C SER A 614 -2.25 -1.01 -15.94
N ALA A 615 -3.22 -0.80 -15.07
CA ALA A 615 -4.60 -1.25 -15.25
C ALA A 615 -5.60 -0.34 -14.50
N VAL A 616 -6.88 -0.51 -14.80
CA VAL A 616 -8.02 0.06 -14.09
C VAL A 616 -9.08 -1.02 -13.87
N THR A 617 -9.96 -0.85 -12.88
CA THR A 617 -10.90 -1.93 -12.53
C THR A 617 -12.14 -1.96 -13.41
N ALA A 618 -12.64 -3.16 -13.74
CA ALA A 618 -13.90 -3.34 -14.46
C ALA A 618 -15.17 -3.05 -13.62
N ALA A 619 -15.05 -2.63 -12.36
CA ALA A 619 -16.18 -2.02 -11.66
C ALA A 619 -16.65 -0.72 -12.34
N CYS A 620 -15.75 -0.02 -13.05
CA CYS A 620 -16.06 1.10 -13.94
C CYS A 620 -14.92 1.29 -14.97
N LEU A 621 -14.96 0.52 -16.07
CA LEU A 621 -13.94 0.52 -17.14
C LEU A 621 -14.57 0.79 -18.49
N PHE A 622 -13.96 1.71 -19.25
CA PHE A 622 -14.42 2.07 -20.59
C PHE A 622 -13.33 1.83 -21.62
N CYS A 623 -13.71 1.31 -22.79
CA CYS A 623 -12.80 1.16 -23.92
C CYS A 623 -13.57 1.24 -25.24
N ARG A 624 -12.86 1.49 -26.35
CA ARG A 624 -13.48 1.39 -27.68
C ARG A 624 -13.79 -0.07 -28.00
N THR A 625 -14.94 -0.31 -28.62
CA THR A 625 -15.38 -1.65 -29.06
C THR A 625 -14.33 -2.35 -29.92
N GLU A 626 -13.71 -1.61 -30.85
CA GLU A 626 -12.59 -2.10 -31.67
C GLU A 626 -11.38 -2.54 -30.83
N THR A 627 -11.07 -1.82 -29.74
CA THR A 627 -9.92 -2.11 -28.87
C THR A 627 -10.20 -3.37 -28.08
N PHE A 628 -11.39 -3.48 -27.51
CA PHE A 628 -11.83 -4.66 -26.75
C PHE A 628 -11.79 -5.94 -27.59
N HIS A 629 -12.40 -5.92 -28.77
CA HIS A 629 -12.38 -7.07 -29.67
C HIS A 629 -10.99 -7.34 -30.25
N GLY A 630 -10.22 -6.29 -30.55
CA GLY A 630 -8.86 -6.41 -31.09
C GLY A 630 -7.89 -7.16 -30.16
N VAL A 631 -8.12 -7.11 -28.85
CA VAL A 631 -7.33 -7.90 -27.87
C VAL A 631 -7.99 -9.22 -27.47
N GLY A 632 -9.20 -9.53 -27.98
CA GLY A 632 -9.92 -10.77 -27.70
C GLY A 632 -10.89 -10.75 -26.51
N GLY A 633 -11.28 -9.55 -26.02
CA GLY A 633 -12.22 -9.41 -24.89
C GLY A 633 -11.63 -9.89 -23.55
N PHE A 634 -12.46 -10.22 -22.57
CA PHE A 634 -12.01 -10.81 -21.30
C PHE A 634 -11.62 -12.30 -21.45
N ASP A 635 -10.62 -12.78 -20.69
CA ASP A 635 -10.26 -14.20 -20.67
C ASP A 635 -11.22 -14.99 -19.76
N SER A 636 -12.38 -15.38 -20.30
CA SER A 636 -13.41 -16.10 -19.54
C SER A 636 -13.04 -17.53 -19.17
N ALA A 637 -12.04 -18.12 -19.83
CA ALA A 637 -11.59 -19.49 -19.56
C ALA A 637 -10.67 -19.56 -18.34
N ASN A 638 -9.77 -18.59 -18.19
CA ASN A 638 -8.78 -18.59 -17.12
C ASN A 638 -9.10 -17.62 -15.97
N LEU A 639 -9.82 -16.53 -16.26
CA LEU A 639 -10.11 -15.43 -15.32
C LEU A 639 -11.62 -15.15 -15.26
N PRO A 640 -12.46 -16.12 -14.84
CA PRO A 640 -13.91 -15.93 -14.80
C PRO A 640 -14.41 -14.90 -13.79
N VAL A 641 -13.65 -14.58 -12.73
CA VAL A 641 -14.12 -13.74 -11.61
C VAL A 641 -13.12 -12.66 -11.22
N ALA A 642 -11.84 -13.00 -11.05
CA ALA A 642 -10.81 -12.07 -10.57
C ALA A 642 -9.75 -11.77 -11.64
N TYR A 643 -9.10 -10.61 -11.52
CA TYR A 643 -8.00 -10.14 -12.39
C TYR A 643 -8.29 -10.03 -13.90
N ASN A 644 -9.54 -10.25 -14.32
CA ASN A 644 -9.94 -10.16 -15.73
C ASN A 644 -9.73 -8.76 -16.32
N ASP A 645 -9.95 -7.72 -15.50
CA ASP A 645 -9.72 -6.32 -15.81
C ASP A 645 -8.23 -6.00 -15.93
N VAL A 646 -7.42 -6.52 -15.01
CA VAL A 646 -5.96 -6.40 -15.06
C VAL A 646 -5.41 -7.03 -16.32
N ASP A 647 -5.78 -8.28 -16.63
CA ASP A 647 -5.35 -8.97 -17.85
C ASP A 647 -5.77 -8.23 -19.12
N LEU A 648 -7.02 -7.74 -19.18
CA LEU A 648 -7.52 -6.96 -20.31
C LEU A 648 -6.68 -5.69 -20.51
N CYS A 649 -6.45 -4.91 -19.45
CA CYS A 649 -5.64 -3.70 -19.52
C CYS A 649 -4.20 -3.98 -19.95
N LEU A 650 -3.58 -5.05 -19.46
CA LEU A 650 -2.23 -5.44 -19.84
C LEU A 650 -2.14 -5.82 -21.34
N ARG A 651 -3.11 -6.57 -21.88
CA ARG A 651 -3.17 -6.83 -23.33
C ARG A 651 -3.41 -5.58 -24.17
N ILE A 652 -4.25 -4.66 -23.69
CA ILE A 652 -4.45 -3.36 -24.35
C ILE A 652 -3.12 -2.58 -24.40
N ARG A 653 -2.34 -2.62 -23.33
CA ARG A 653 -1.01 -1.98 -23.28
C ARG A 653 0.01 -2.64 -24.20
N GLU A 654 0.01 -3.96 -24.34
CA GLU A 654 0.86 -4.67 -25.31
C GLU A 654 0.57 -4.23 -26.76
N SER A 655 -0.64 -3.72 -27.05
CA SER A 655 -0.96 -3.08 -28.34
C SER A 655 -0.43 -1.65 -28.51
N GLY A 656 0.34 -1.14 -27.55
CA GLY A 656 0.92 0.21 -27.55
C GLY A 656 -0.03 1.31 -27.07
N LYS A 657 -1.17 0.95 -26.47
CA LYS A 657 -2.18 1.90 -25.99
C LYS A 657 -2.02 2.25 -24.51
N LEU A 658 -2.47 3.44 -24.15
CA LEU A 658 -2.47 3.96 -22.78
C LEU A 658 -3.71 3.51 -22.02
N ILE A 659 -3.55 3.20 -20.73
CA ILE A 659 -4.66 3.08 -19.79
C ILE A 659 -4.67 4.35 -18.94
N VAL A 660 -5.78 5.07 -18.95
CA VAL A 660 -5.91 6.34 -18.24
C VAL A 660 -6.84 6.16 -17.05
N TRP A 661 -6.40 6.58 -15.88
CA TRP A 661 -7.29 6.77 -14.73
C TRP A 661 -7.60 8.26 -14.60
N THR A 662 -8.86 8.61 -14.37
CA THR A 662 -9.29 10.00 -14.15
C THR A 662 -9.95 10.18 -12.78
N PRO A 663 -9.50 11.15 -11.97
CA PRO A 663 -10.16 11.52 -10.72
C PRO A 663 -11.43 12.35 -10.95
N HIS A 664 -11.70 12.76 -12.19
CA HIS A 664 -12.80 13.66 -12.53
C HIS A 664 -14.13 12.94 -12.75
N VAL A 665 -14.14 11.61 -12.61
CA VAL A 665 -15.33 10.76 -12.57
C VAL A 665 -15.33 10.01 -11.25
N GLU A 666 -16.30 10.29 -10.39
CA GLU A 666 -16.42 9.70 -9.06
C GLU A 666 -17.69 8.87 -8.94
N LEU A 667 -17.56 7.70 -8.33
CA LEU A 667 -18.64 6.78 -8.01
C LEU A 667 -18.42 6.20 -6.60
N TYR A 668 -19.51 5.92 -5.88
CA TYR A 668 -19.45 4.96 -4.78
C TYR A 668 -19.53 3.54 -5.34
N HIS A 669 -18.88 2.58 -4.68
CA HIS A 669 -18.97 1.15 -5.02
C HIS A 669 -19.02 0.29 -3.75
N ASP A 670 -20.17 -0.34 -3.52
CA ASP A 670 -20.48 -1.14 -2.33
C ASP A 670 -19.97 -2.59 -2.51
N GLU A 671 -18.64 -2.74 -2.55
CA GLU A 671 -17.96 -3.99 -2.90
C GLU A 671 -18.35 -5.19 -2.01
N SER A 672 -18.43 -6.38 -2.64
CA SER A 672 -18.71 -7.68 -2.00
C SER A 672 -20.13 -7.87 -1.45
N VAL A 673 -21.01 -6.87 -1.55
CA VAL A 673 -22.39 -6.95 -1.07
C VAL A 673 -23.26 -7.87 -1.95
N SER A 674 -22.91 -8.05 -3.22
CA SER A 674 -23.62 -8.92 -4.19
C SER A 674 -23.03 -10.34 -4.33
N ARG A 675 -21.84 -10.60 -3.78
CA ARG A 675 -21.08 -11.86 -4.01
C ARG A 675 -21.59 -13.03 -3.14
N GLY A 676 -22.74 -13.59 -3.51
CA GLY A 676 -23.33 -14.78 -2.88
C GLY A 676 -23.16 -16.08 -3.68
N ARG A 677 -22.86 -17.18 -2.95
CA ARG A 677 -22.82 -18.62 -3.35
C ARG A 677 -21.60 -19.19 -4.09
N ASP A 678 -20.39 -18.82 -3.71
CA ASP A 678 -19.36 -19.87 -3.74
C ASP A 678 -19.37 -20.62 -2.42
N VAL A 679 -19.25 -21.95 -2.49
CA VAL A 679 -18.80 -22.75 -1.36
C VAL A 679 -17.34 -22.35 -1.08
N PRO A 680 -16.96 -22.01 0.17
CA PRO A 680 -15.63 -21.47 0.47
C PRO A 680 -14.43 -22.24 -0.12
N PRO A 681 -14.41 -23.59 -0.19
CA PRO A 681 -13.32 -24.35 -0.81
C PRO A 681 -13.21 -24.13 -2.32
N ASP A 682 -14.35 -24.08 -3.04
CA ASP A 682 -14.36 -23.88 -4.49
C ASP A 682 -13.96 -22.44 -4.86
N ARG A 683 -14.35 -21.45 -4.03
CA ARG A 683 -13.90 -20.05 -4.14
C ARG A 683 -12.39 -19.98 -4.04
N GLN A 684 -11.82 -20.58 -2.99
CA GLN A 684 -10.39 -20.56 -2.73
C GLN A 684 -9.62 -21.27 -3.85
N ALA A 685 -10.08 -22.45 -4.27
CA ALA A 685 -9.45 -23.20 -5.35
C ALA A 685 -9.48 -22.44 -6.68
N ARG A 686 -10.58 -21.72 -6.99
CA ARG A 686 -10.66 -20.85 -8.18
C ARG A 686 -9.72 -19.66 -8.07
N ALA A 687 -9.78 -18.92 -6.96
CA ALA A 687 -8.92 -17.75 -6.75
C ALA A 687 -7.44 -18.11 -6.91
N LEU A 688 -7.00 -19.23 -6.32
CA LEU A 688 -5.65 -19.73 -6.50
C LEU A 688 -5.30 -20.03 -7.96
N ARG A 689 -6.22 -20.61 -8.75
CA ARG A 689 -5.99 -20.84 -10.18
C ARG A 689 -5.86 -19.55 -10.97
N GLU A 690 -6.73 -18.56 -10.71
CA GLU A 690 -6.70 -17.24 -11.36
C GLU A 690 -5.38 -16.51 -11.03
N GLU A 691 -4.97 -16.52 -9.76
CA GLU A 691 -3.68 -15.97 -9.33
C GLU A 691 -2.49 -16.67 -10.01
N MET A 692 -2.49 -18.00 -10.05
CA MET A 692 -1.42 -18.76 -10.71
C MET A 692 -1.36 -18.45 -12.21
N HIS A 693 -2.51 -18.29 -12.87
CA HIS A 693 -2.58 -17.88 -14.26
C HIS A 693 -1.97 -16.49 -14.46
N MET A 694 -2.37 -15.51 -13.66
CA MET A 694 -1.82 -14.15 -13.72
C MET A 694 -0.31 -14.13 -13.52
N ARG A 695 0.19 -14.84 -12.51
CA ARG A 695 1.63 -14.96 -12.22
C ARG A 695 2.39 -15.61 -13.37
N ALA A 696 1.81 -16.62 -14.01
CA ALA A 696 2.44 -17.31 -15.13
C ALA A 696 2.49 -16.43 -16.39
N ARG A 697 1.36 -15.82 -16.74
CA ARG A 697 1.19 -15.01 -17.96
C ARG A 697 1.93 -13.68 -17.89
N TRP A 698 1.76 -12.95 -16.78
CA TRP A 698 2.20 -11.56 -16.62
C TRP A 698 3.46 -11.41 -15.78
N ARG A 699 4.22 -12.49 -15.57
CA ARG A 699 5.47 -12.47 -14.81
C ARG A 699 6.38 -11.29 -15.21
N HIS A 700 6.53 -11.06 -16.50
CA HIS A 700 7.42 -10.01 -17.02
C HIS A 700 6.93 -8.60 -16.64
N ALA A 701 5.63 -8.34 -16.72
CA ALA A 701 5.02 -7.07 -16.32
C ALA A 701 5.05 -6.85 -14.80
N MET A 702 4.90 -7.93 -14.02
CA MET A 702 4.96 -7.90 -12.55
C MET A 702 6.34 -7.58 -11.99
N LEU A 703 7.42 -7.79 -12.77
CA LEU A 703 8.77 -7.40 -12.35
C LEU A 703 8.99 -5.89 -12.43
N ARG A 704 8.27 -5.19 -13.31
CA ARG A 704 8.42 -3.76 -13.54
C ARG A 704 7.13 -3.14 -14.08
N ASP A 705 6.41 -2.48 -13.20
CA ASP A 705 5.34 -1.56 -13.57
C ASP A 705 5.94 -0.20 -13.95
N PRO A 706 5.84 0.27 -15.21
CA PRO A 706 6.41 1.56 -15.61
C PRO A 706 5.68 2.76 -14.98
N HIS A 707 4.46 2.58 -14.47
CA HIS A 707 3.68 3.64 -13.83
C HIS A 707 3.90 3.71 -12.31
N TYR A 708 4.85 2.92 -11.79
CA TYR A 708 5.20 2.82 -10.37
C TYR A 708 6.72 2.74 -10.17
N SER A 709 7.27 3.57 -9.28
CA SER A 709 8.73 3.63 -9.13
C SER A 709 9.30 2.31 -8.55
N PRO A 710 10.48 1.85 -9.02
CA PRO A 710 11.18 0.71 -8.44
C PRO A 710 11.66 0.93 -6.99
N ASN A 711 11.67 2.19 -6.52
CA ASN A 711 12.04 2.55 -5.15
C ASN A 711 10.85 2.46 -4.16
N LEU A 712 9.62 2.25 -4.66
CA LEU A 712 8.40 2.18 -3.85
C LEU A 712 8.03 0.75 -3.50
N ASN A 713 7.40 0.57 -2.35
CA ASN A 713 6.99 -0.71 -1.79
C ASN A 713 6.02 -1.52 -2.70
N LEU A 714 6.07 -2.85 -2.68
CA LEU A 714 5.17 -3.74 -3.45
C LEU A 714 4.39 -4.72 -2.54
N ASP A 715 4.28 -4.39 -1.27
CA ASP A 715 3.63 -5.20 -0.27
C ASP A 715 2.28 -4.64 0.11
N LYS A 716 1.25 -5.47 -0.03
CA LYS A 716 -0.17 -5.20 0.23
C LYS A 716 -0.74 -3.92 -0.38
N ARG A 717 -0.27 -2.74 0.00
CA ARG A 717 -0.82 -1.43 -0.37
C ARG A 717 0.24 -0.55 -1.04
N PRO A 718 0.05 -0.12 -2.29
CA PRO A 718 0.96 0.81 -2.97
C PRO A 718 1.09 2.16 -2.26
N PHE A 719 2.24 2.81 -2.45
CA PHE A 719 2.58 4.16 -1.95
C PHE A 719 2.68 4.32 -0.43
N THR A 720 2.77 3.23 0.32
CA THR A 720 2.85 3.27 1.80
C THR A 720 4.28 3.23 2.34
N GLY A 721 5.29 2.95 1.49
CA GLY A 721 6.68 2.95 1.93
C GLY A 721 7.71 2.76 0.81
N LEU A 722 8.92 2.40 1.23
CA LEU A 722 10.11 2.23 0.40
C LEU A 722 10.39 0.75 0.15
N ALA A 723 10.80 0.38 -1.06
CA ALA A 723 11.24 -0.98 -1.37
C ALA A 723 12.59 -1.30 -0.71
N LEU A 724 12.74 -2.45 -0.07
CA LEU A 724 13.96 -2.92 0.57
C LEU A 724 14.37 -4.30 0.01
N PRO A 725 15.46 -4.47 -0.73
CA PRO A 725 16.18 -3.39 -1.40
C PRO A 725 15.30 -2.70 -2.45
N PRO A 726 15.70 -1.52 -2.93
CA PRO A 726 15.15 -0.97 -4.16
C PRO A 726 15.27 -1.99 -5.30
N ARG A 727 14.25 -2.04 -6.17
CA ARG A 727 14.26 -2.90 -7.36
C ARG A 727 15.17 -2.37 -8.48
N HIS A 728 15.84 -1.25 -8.23
CA HIS A 728 16.89 -0.67 -9.06
C HIS A 728 18.11 -0.36 -8.19
N VAL A 729 19.29 -0.87 -8.57
CA VAL A 729 20.53 -0.59 -7.83
C VAL A 729 21.04 0.80 -8.22
N TRP A 730 21.11 1.72 -7.25
CA TRP A 730 21.60 3.07 -7.52
C TRP A 730 23.10 3.06 -7.82
N GLY A 731 23.53 3.90 -8.76
CA GLY A 731 24.93 4.03 -9.17
C GLY A 731 25.39 3.04 -10.25
N GLU A 732 24.66 1.95 -10.50
CA GLU A 732 24.95 1.00 -11.59
C GLU A 732 24.53 1.53 -12.97
N SER A 733 24.95 0.84 -14.04
CA SER A 733 24.51 1.19 -15.40
C SER A 733 23.05 0.80 -15.62
N MET A 734 22.33 1.63 -16.37
CA MET A 734 20.94 1.38 -16.77
C MET A 734 20.81 0.28 -17.84
N LEU A 735 21.91 -0.11 -18.50
CA LEU A 735 21.94 -1.11 -19.56
C LEU A 735 21.87 -2.57 -19.06
N ARG A 736 21.89 -2.79 -17.74
CA ARG A 736 21.68 -4.12 -17.13
C ARG A 736 20.18 -4.46 -16.91
N ARG A 737 19.28 -3.63 -17.44
CA ARG A 737 17.82 -3.73 -17.28
C ARG A 737 17.19 -4.77 -18.19
#